data_AF-A0A849G0J3-F1
#
_entry.id   AF-A0A849G0J3-F1
#
_cell.length_a   1.000
_cell.length_b   1.000
_cell.length_c   1.000
_cell.angle_alpha   90.00
_cell.angle_beta   90.00
_cell.angle_gamma   90.00
#
_symmetry.space_group_name_H-M   'P 1'
#
loop_
_entity.id
_entity.type
_entity.pdbx_description
1 polymer ?
#
loop_
_entity_poly.entity_id
_entity_poly.type
_entity_poly.pdbx_seq_one_letter_code
_entity_poly.pdbx_strand_id
1 'polypeptide(L)'
;PEQKDVALILLTSGSTSTPKLVPLTHENLHESVQNLVNSLEVTSEDRCLNMMTMFHVGGLIDLLLAPLSIGAEVLCPDHLDSKTFFKNLHDFSPTWFQCVPTMLFDILRTIDLGLEELPADNSLRFIRSVSAPLSKEVFERVEEKLGIPVIEIYGMTETAGLISSNPLPPRQRKVGSVGLNQGDTQIQIIDKQNNPLSSGQVGEVIVKGKQLFSGYMGSESQNKELFIGQWFKTGDLGYLDKDGHLYLKGRVKDIVNRGGEKISLQEIDEIMLSHPDVIDAAAFAIHHPTLGEEVAAAVVLDSLSEVSIDDIRDFLSEYLTAFKRPRVISSVDNLPRNSGGKLQRHLLTKNFESDLDENIQIELGPSTDLEIVIAKLWKNILDVKEISRHDDFFSLGGDSLRAVIFIDEFERSTGYSIDPKVIYEQPVLEDLSRYIEQEEGYVTPREQGTSSGLYKELARLMALWPGVRLDQDSLIVGRNTMGSKTPIFWCTNSLDHFEMLVKYLDPDQPIHGMVTLMESKYRSAENNQKAAHIYAQEIIKLCPEQDIVISAWCEGAKIVIDLANEVREAGVNVVLLFIQDNFIPKLYDGPTAFYFTKLGMKRYREQYFDPDFGIGKYFTGGFTTFSDDIEHVAFYKDPSCIKQFAQMMPSMIEESINVLVNSSTQRDTIQKQILREDDYKAHLVLQGPPFSIHREASCSFNVEVKNMSKVTWTPSEQSGIILMVSWLNYAYKVEAKKKVTFTQALAPGEKMQLAVRLDPPPTDRTLKISFLRVDLVDDGIAFFSSYGSKAVQFPTLSSSLMLYPVIISDRVEWVRRLDKMLRYKVLRTRSLPVKLTNRFVKVLRWGRDLTYKLTE
;
A
#
# COMPACT_ATOMS: atom_id res chain seq x y z
N PRO A 1 -53.57 39.71 -1.09
CA PRO A 1 -52.42 39.36 -0.21
C PRO A 1 -52.04 40.61 0.57
N GLU A 2 -51.88 40.47 1.89
CA GLU A 2 -51.31 41.50 2.76
C GLU A 2 -49.79 41.35 2.86
N GLN A 3 -49.10 42.39 3.34
CA GLN A 3 -47.62 42.41 3.39
C GLN A 3 -47.04 41.26 4.24
N LYS A 4 -47.72 40.86 5.31
CA LYS A 4 -47.27 39.83 6.25
C LYS A 4 -47.74 38.42 5.89
N ASP A 5 -48.52 38.26 4.82
CA ASP A 5 -48.92 36.94 4.34
C ASP A 5 -47.69 36.18 3.81
N VAL A 6 -47.59 34.89 4.15
CA VAL A 6 -46.57 34.00 3.57
C VAL A 6 -46.85 33.85 2.07
N ALA A 7 -45.88 34.27 1.26
CA ALA A 7 -45.96 34.24 -0.20
C ALA A 7 -45.28 32.99 -0.78
N LEU A 8 -44.19 32.55 -0.15
CA LEU A 8 -43.33 31.48 -0.65
C LEU A 8 -42.83 30.61 0.52
N ILE A 9 -42.73 29.31 0.31
CA ILE A 9 -42.03 28.40 1.23
C ILE A 9 -40.92 27.71 0.44
N LEU A 10 -39.67 27.92 0.86
CA LEU A 10 -38.51 27.25 0.27
C LEU A 10 -37.99 26.16 1.22
N LEU A 11 -37.49 25.08 0.62
CA LEU A 11 -36.85 23.99 1.36
C LEU A 11 -35.35 24.24 1.44
N THR A 12 -34.76 24.09 2.62
CA THR A 12 -33.30 24.08 2.81
C THR A 12 -32.86 22.75 3.40
N SER A 13 -31.68 22.26 3.01
CA SER A 13 -31.07 21.07 3.59
C SER A 13 -30.72 21.34 5.05
N GLY A 14 -31.48 20.78 5.98
CA GLY A 14 -31.15 20.83 7.40
C GLY A 14 -29.92 19.97 7.69
N SER A 15 -29.12 20.36 8.70
CA SER A 15 -28.00 19.56 9.22
C SER A 15 -28.42 18.24 9.87
N THR A 16 -29.72 17.92 9.89
CA THR A 16 -30.33 16.80 10.61
C THR A 16 -31.10 15.84 9.68
N SER A 17 -30.78 15.80 8.38
CA SER A 17 -31.40 14.96 7.34
C SER A 17 -32.87 15.23 6.96
N THR A 18 -33.62 16.02 7.74
CA THR A 18 -34.97 16.53 7.37
C THR A 18 -34.89 17.94 6.76
N PRO A 19 -35.54 18.19 5.60
CA PRO A 19 -35.58 19.53 5.00
C PRO A 19 -36.28 20.55 5.92
N LYS A 20 -35.71 21.75 6.04
CA LYS A 20 -36.31 22.85 6.78
C LYS A 20 -37.19 23.68 5.85
N LEU A 21 -38.37 24.07 6.33
CA LEU A 21 -39.31 24.90 5.60
C LEU A 21 -39.12 26.37 6.00
N VAL A 22 -38.73 27.21 5.03
CA VAL A 22 -38.50 28.65 5.21
C VAL A 22 -39.69 29.43 4.64
N PRO A 23 -40.65 29.87 5.47
CA PRO A 23 -41.73 30.74 5.03
C PRO A 23 -41.23 32.17 4.83
N LEU A 24 -41.41 32.69 3.61
CA LEU A 24 -41.08 34.07 3.23
C LEU A 24 -42.37 34.83 2.94
N THR A 25 -42.53 36.00 3.58
CA THR A 25 -43.69 36.87 3.40
C THR A 25 -43.57 37.76 2.17
N HIS A 26 -44.67 38.35 1.70
CA HIS A 26 -44.64 39.35 0.63
C HIS A 26 -43.68 40.50 0.92
N GLU A 27 -43.62 40.97 2.18
CA GLU A 27 -42.67 42.00 2.61
C GLU A 27 -41.22 41.54 2.48
N ASN A 28 -40.91 40.30 2.88
CA ASN A 28 -39.55 39.77 2.76
C ASN A 28 -39.07 39.76 1.30
N LEU A 29 -39.92 39.27 0.39
CA LEU A 29 -39.63 39.20 -1.03
C LEU A 29 -39.47 40.59 -1.64
N HIS A 30 -40.38 41.52 -1.31
CA HIS A 30 -40.35 42.89 -1.83
C HIS A 30 -39.07 43.61 -1.41
N GLU A 31 -38.68 43.51 -0.15
CA GLU A 31 -37.46 44.14 0.36
C GLU A 31 -36.21 43.57 -0.35
N SER A 32 -36.10 42.24 -0.47
CA SER A 32 -34.96 41.61 -1.12
C SER A 32 -34.83 41.99 -2.61
N VAL A 33 -35.95 42.02 -3.32
CA VAL A 33 -36.02 42.46 -4.72
C VAL A 33 -35.55 43.90 -4.88
N GLN A 34 -36.04 44.83 -4.05
CA GLN A 34 -35.63 46.24 -4.10
C GLN A 34 -34.14 46.39 -3.79
N ASN A 35 -33.64 45.68 -2.77
CA ASN A 35 -32.22 45.71 -2.41
C ASN A 35 -31.34 45.23 -3.58
N LEU A 36 -31.74 44.16 -4.27
CA LEU A 36 -31.00 43.66 -5.41
C LEU A 36 -30.99 44.64 -6.57
N VAL A 37 -32.17 45.10 -7.00
CA VAL A 37 -32.32 46.04 -8.13
C VAL A 37 -31.49 47.29 -7.90
N ASN A 38 -31.54 47.85 -6.69
CA ASN A 38 -30.79 49.05 -6.33
C ASN A 38 -29.27 48.78 -6.26
N SER A 39 -28.86 47.63 -5.70
CA SER A 39 -27.44 47.28 -5.56
C SER A 39 -26.71 47.10 -6.90
N LEU A 40 -27.43 46.61 -7.90
CA LEU A 40 -26.92 46.27 -9.23
C LEU A 40 -27.32 47.28 -10.30
N GLU A 41 -28.06 48.33 -9.93
CA GLU A 41 -28.55 49.35 -10.85
C GLU A 41 -29.24 48.71 -12.08
N VAL A 42 -30.09 47.72 -11.81
CA VAL A 42 -30.84 46.99 -12.85
C VAL A 42 -32.00 47.86 -13.32
N THR A 43 -32.19 47.95 -14.64
CA THR A 43 -33.24 48.76 -15.28
C THR A 43 -34.10 47.90 -16.20
N SER A 44 -35.21 48.46 -16.71
CA SER A 44 -36.07 47.77 -17.67
C SER A 44 -35.38 47.43 -19.00
N GLU A 45 -34.19 47.97 -19.25
CA GLU A 45 -33.37 47.67 -20.44
C GLU A 45 -32.48 46.44 -20.24
N ASP A 46 -32.38 45.91 -19.02
CA ASP A 46 -31.60 44.72 -18.75
C ASP A 46 -32.28 43.44 -19.21
N ARG A 47 -31.43 42.46 -19.54
CA ARG A 47 -31.83 41.10 -19.88
C ARG A 47 -31.07 40.13 -19.01
N CYS A 48 -31.77 39.52 -18.07
CA CYS A 48 -31.22 38.56 -17.13
C CYS A 48 -31.19 37.16 -17.75
N LEU A 49 -30.02 36.51 -17.77
CA LEU A 49 -29.94 35.08 -18.08
C LEU A 49 -30.06 34.27 -16.78
N ASN A 50 -31.18 33.55 -16.63
CA ASN A 50 -31.43 32.74 -15.45
C ASN A 50 -30.66 31.41 -15.54
N MET A 51 -29.45 31.42 -15.01
CA MET A 51 -28.53 30.27 -14.95
C MET A 51 -28.69 29.43 -13.67
N MET A 52 -29.75 29.64 -12.88
CA MET A 52 -29.96 28.88 -11.65
C MET A 52 -31.35 28.25 -11.63
N THR A 53 -31.45 27.07 -11.04
CA THR A 53 -32.74 26.39 -10.88
C THR A 53 -33.67 27.19 -9.96
N MET A 54 -34.94 27.37 -10.37
CA MET A 54 -35.93 28.21 -9.67
C MET A 54 -36.45 27.63 -8.35
N PHE A 55 -36.00 26.44 -7.93
CA PHE A 55 -36.25 25.99 -6.56
C PHE A 55 -35.23 26.57 -5.56
N HIS A 56 -34.14 27.20 -6.05
CA HIS A 56 -33.22 27.99 -5.24
C HIS A 56 -33.67 29.44 -5.16
N VAL A 57 -33.45 30.05 -3.99
CA VAL A 57 -33.77 31.46 -3.74
C VAL A 57 -33.14 32.40 -4.77
N GLY A 58 -31.89 32.16 -5.20
CA GLY A 58 -31.25 32.95 -6.25
C GLY A 58 -31.84 32.76 -7.65
N GLY A 59 -32.30 31.56 -8.00
CA GLY A 59 -32.96 31.34 -9.30
C GLY A 59 -34.35 31.97 -9.37
N LEU A 60 -35.10 31.94 -8.26
CA LEU A 60 -36.46 32.45 -8.20
C LEU A 60 -36.53 33.94 -7.87
N ILE A 61 -35.84 34.39 -6.82
CA ILE A 61 -35.92 35.79 -6.39
C ILE A 61 -34.96 36.64 -7.22
N ASP A 62 -33.66 36.31 -7.20
CA ASP A 62 -32.66 37.16 -7.82
C ASP A 62 -32.79 37.20 -9.36
N LEU A 63 -32.89 36.04 -10.00
CA LEU A 63 -32.83 35.93 -11.46
C LEU A 63 -34.20 35.95 -12.16
N LEU A 64 -35.31 35.86 -11.42
CA LEU A 64 -36.65 35.91 -12.01
C LEU A 64 -37.48 37.07 -11.47
N LEU A 65 -37.80 37.07 -10.16
CA LEU A 65 -38.72 38.09 -9.61
C LEU A 65 -38.12 39.50 -9.64
N ALA A 66 -36.83 39.65 -9.33
CA ALA A 66 -36.21 40.96 -9.28
C ALA A 66 -36.17 41.68 -10.63
N PRO A 67 -35.66 41.10 -11.73
CA PRO A 67 -35.73 41.73 -13.05
C PRO A 67 -37.18 41.97 -13.52
N LEU A 68 -38.10 41.01 -13.32
CA LEU A 68 -39.50 41.21 -13.71
C LEU A 68 -40.18 42.36 -12.96
N SER A 69 -39.77 42.63 -11.72
CA SER A 69 -40.37 43.70 -10.90
C SER A 69 -40.16 45.11 -11.45
N ILE A 70 -39.13 45.30 -12.28
CA ILE A 70 -38.77 46.57 -12.89
C ILE A 70 -38.97 46.58 -14.42
N GLY A 71 -39.57 45.52 -14.98
CA GLY A 71 -39.87 45.40 -16.40
C GLY A 71 -38.72 44.90 -17.28
N ALA A 72 -37.67 44.32 -16.71
CA ALA A 72 -36.57 43.70 -17.45
C ALA A 72 -36.97 42.33 -18.01
N GLU A 73 -36.24 41.89 -19.03
CA GLU A 73 -36.44 40.59 -19.67
C GLU A 73 -35.69 39.49 -18.90
N VAL A 74 -36.27 38.29 -18.81
CA VAL A 74 -35.64 37.11 -18.20
C VAL A 74 -35.61 35.95 -19.19
N LEU A 75 -34.43 35.43 -19.46
CA LEU A 75 -34.20 34.25 -20.28
C LEU A 75 -34.11 33.02 -19.37
N CYS A 76 -35.01 32.05 -19.57
CA CYS A 76 -35.05 30.80 -18.81
C CYS A 76 -34.77 29.60 -19.74
N PRO A 77 -33.50 29.21 -19.94
CA PRO A 77 -33.15 28.07 -20.80
C PRO A 77 -33.50 26.72 -20.15
N ASP A 78 -33.83 25.72 -20.99
CA ASP A 78 -34.24 24.38 -20.54
C ASP A 78 -33.08 23.57 -19.90
N HIS A 79 -31.85 23.82 -20.34
CA HIS A 79 -30.63 23.15 -19.89
C HIS A 79 -29.49 24.14 -19.72
N LEU A 80 -28.62 23.88 -18.75
CA LEU A 80 -27.55 24.77 -18.33
C LEU A 80 -26.23 23.99 -18.22
N ASP A 81 -25.40 24.14 -19.26
CA ASP A 81 -24.01 23.69 -19.32
C ASP A 81 -23.17 24.75 -20.05
N SER A 82 -21.85 24.56 -20.08
CA SER A 82 -20.96 25.53 -20.73
C SER A 82 -21.27 25.72 -22.23
N LYS A 83 -21.75 24.69 -22.92
CA LYS A 83 -22.08 24.76 -24.36
C LYS A 83 -23.33 25.58 -24.64
N THR A 84 -24.37 25.37 -23.85
CA THR A 84 -25.63 26.12 -23.95
C THR A 84 -25.46 27.56 -23.49
N PHE A 85 -24.53 27.85 -22.57
CA PHE A 85 -24.18 29.21 -22.15
C PHE A 85 -23.75 30.09 -23.33
N PHE A 86 -22.72 29.71 -24.10
CA PHE A 86 -22.22 30.52 -25.22
C PHE A 86 -23.28 30.71 -26.31
N LYS A 87 -24.03 29.65 -26.61
CA LYS A 87 -25.18 29.74 -27.53
C LYS A 87 -26.23 30.75 -27.05
N ASN A 88 -26.56 30.74 -25.77
CA ASN A 88 -27.54 31.68 -25.20
C ASN A 88 -27.00 33.13 -25.18
N LEU A 89 -25.69 33.32 -24.97
CA LEU A 89 -25.07 34.64 -25.11
C LEU A 89 -25.23 35.18 -26.54
N HIS A 90 -24.98 34.33 -27.54
CA HIS A 90 -25.11 34.69 -28.95
C HIS A 90 -26.56 34.95 -29.36
N ASP A 91 -27.48 34.05 -29.02
CA ASP A 91 -28.87 34.11 -29.50
C ASP A 91 -29.70 35.20 -28.80
N PHE A 92 -29.34 35.52 -27.56
CA PHE A 92 -30.19 36.35 -26.71
C PHE A 92 -29.46 37.51 -26.04
N SER A 93 -28.17 37.75 -26.22
CA SER A 93 -27.45 38.94 -25.72
C SER A 93 -27.89 39.41 -24.32
N PRO A 94 -27.76 38.57 -23.27
CA PRO A 94 -28.09 38.98 -21.91
C PRO A 94 -27.13 40.05 -21.40
N THR A 95 -27.60 40.91 -20.48
CA THR A 95 -26.81 41.96 -19.87
C THR A 95 -26.18 41.56 -18.55
N TRP A 96 -26.69 40.52 -17.89
CA TRP A 96 -26.08 39.96 -16.70
C TRP A 96 -26.59 38.55 -16.40
N PHE A 97 -25.84 37.83 -15.58
CA PHE A 97 -26.26 36.56 -14.99
C PHE A 97 -25.64 36.36 -13.61
N GLN A 98 -26.15 35.37 -12.90
CA GLN A 98 -25.61 34.92 -11.62
C GLN A 98 -25.33 33.42 -11.70
N CYS A 99 -24.18 33.01 -11.18
CA CYS A 99 -23.79 31.62 -11.14
C CYS A 99 -22.90 31.32 -9.93
N VAL A 100 -22.54 30.05 -9.76
CA VAL A 100 -21.58 29.62 -8.76
C VAL A 100 -20.15 29.62 -9.32
N PRO A 101 -19.11 29.67 -8.46
CA PRO A 101 -17.71 29.65 -8.87
C PRO A 101 -17.33 28.53 -9.86
N THR A 102 -17.89 27.32 -9.74
CA THR A 102 -17.53 26.25 -10.68
C THR A 102 -18.07 26.42 -12.08
N MET A 103 -19.22 27.08 -12.23
CA MET A 103 -19.70 27.43 -13.56
C MET A 103 -18.80 28.50 -14.19
N LEU A 104 -18.30 29.46 -13.41
CA LEU A 104 -17.27 30.40 -13.89
C LEU A 104 -16.00 29.67 -14.32
N PHE A 105 -15.56 28.69 -13.53
CA PHE A 105 -14.41 27.87 -13.87
C PHE A 105 -14.62 27.08 -15.17
N ASP A 106 -15.78 26.44 -15.35
CA ASP A 106 -16.11 25.70 -16.57
C ASP A 106 -16.17 26.60 -17.82
N ILE A 107 -16.71 27.81 -17.69
CA ILE A 107 -16.71 28.84 -18.74
C ILE A 107 -15.26 29.22 -19.09
N LEU A 108 -14.44 29.52 -18.09
CA LEU A 108 -13.03 29.89 -18.25
C LEU A 108 -12.24 28.77 -18.93
N ARG A 109 -12.40 27.53 -18.46
CA ARG A 109 -11.76 26.34 -19.02
C ARG A 109 -12.14 26.11 -20.48
N THR A 110 -13.41 26.30 -20.83
CA THR A 110 -13.90 26.15 -22.22
C THR A 110 -13.20 27.15 -23.15
N ILE A 111 -12.99 28.38 -22.69
CA ILE A 111 -12.27 29.44 -23.42
C ILE A 111 -10.76 29.13 -23.50
N ASP A 112 -10.13 28.73 -22.39
CA ASP A 112 -8.69 28.42 -22.35
C ASP A 112 -8.32 27.23 -23.26
N LEU A 113 -9.25 26.27 -23.44
CA LEU A 113 -9.10 25.17 -24.40
C LEU A 113 -9.39 25.57 -25.86
N GLY A 114 -9.81 26.82 -26.11
CA GLY A 114 -10.15 27.32 -27.44
C GLY A 114 -11.38 26.65 -28.07
N LEU A 115 -12.30 26.14 -27.24
CA LEU A 115 -13.50 25.44 -27.72
C LEU A 115 -14.62 26.41 -28.09
N GLU A 116 -14.70 27.54 -27.39
CA GLU A 116 -15.67 28.62 -27.61
C GLU A 116 -15.00 29.97 -27.26
N GLU A 117 -15.55 31.07 -27.77
CA GLU A 117 -15.12 32.44 -27.45
C GLU A 117 -16.33 33.30 -27.08
N LEU A 118 -16.11 34.39 -26.33
CA LEU A 118 -17.16 35.38 -26.12
C LEU A 118 -17.52 36.05 -27.45
N PRO A 119 -18.82 36.30 -27.73
CA PRO A 119 -19.21 37.10 -28.88
C PRO A 119 -18.55 38.49 -28.85
N ALA A 120 -18.07 38.94 -30.02
CA ALA A 120 -17.41 40.24 -30.14
C ALA A 120 -18.33 41.42 -29.75
N ASP A 121 -19.65 41.22 -29.84
CA ASP A 121 -20.72 42.14 -29.48
C ASP A 121 -21.42 41.76 -28.17
N ASN A 122 -20.72 41.10 -27.24
CA ASN A 122 -21.31 40.72 -25.95
C ASN A 122 -21.84 41.95 -25.18
N SER A 123 -23.02 41.78 -24.59
CA SER A 123 -23.78 42.81 -23.88
C SER A 123 -23.65 42.73 -22.36
N LEU A 124 -22.83 41.81 -21.85
CA LEU A 124 -22.70 41.56 -20.42
C LEU A 124 -22.05 42.75 -19.71
N ARG A 125 -22.80 43.35 -18.77
CA ARG A 125 -22.36 44.44 -17.90
C ARG A 125 -21.57 43.93 -16.69
N PHE A 126 -21.97 42.79 -16.15
CA PHE A 126 -21.37 42.16 -14.97
C PHE A 126 -21.79 40.70 -14.82
N ILE A 127 -21.07 39.96 -13.99
CA ILE A 127 -21.39 38.60 -13.57
C ILE A 127 -21.48 38.55 -12.05
N ARG A 128 -22.51 37.91 -11.47
CA ARG A 128 -22.57 37.66 -10.03
C ARG A 128 -22.07 36.27 -9.68
N SER A 129 -21.18 36.20 -8.69
CA SER A 129 -20.73 34.96 -8.07
C SER A 129 -21.40 34.79 -6.71
N VAL A 130 -22.05 33.64 -6.48
CA VAL A 130 -22.86 33.37 -5.28
C VAL A 130 -22.67 31.94 -4.78
N SER A 131 -23.15 31.67 -3.57
CA SER A 131 -23.35 30.34 -2.95
C SER A 131 -22.09 29.59 -2.53
N ALA A 132 -20.90 30.02 -2.98
CA ALA A 132 -19.62 29.53 -2.51
C ALA A 132 -18.55 30.65 -2.62
N PRO A 133 -17.46 30.58 -1.83
CA PRO A 133 -16.33 31.48 -1.97
C PRO A 133 -15.74 31.41 -3.38
N LEU A 134 -15.35 32.55 -3.93
CA LEU A 134 -14.61 32.63 -5.19
C LEU A 134 -13.14 32.84 -4.88
N SER A 135 -12.26 31.97 -5.39
CA SER A 135 -10.83 32.15 -5.16
C SER A 135 -10.33 33.41 -5.86
N LYS A 136 -9.32 34.06 -5.27
CA LYS A 136 -8.71 35.26 -5.84
C LYS A 136 -8.18 35.01 -7.26
N GLU A 137 -7.57 33.86 -7.49
CA GLU A 137 -7.03 33.50 -8.80
C GLU A 137 -8.15 33.39 -9.86
N VAL A 138 -9.25 32.67 -9.55
CA VAL A 138 -10.36 32.54 -10.49
C VAL A 138 -11.03 33.89 -10.73
N PHE A 139 -11.18 34.72 -9.69
CA PHE A 139 -11.68 36.09 -9.82
C PHE A 139 -10.83 36.90 -10.82
N GLU A 140 -9.51 36.93 -10.62
CA GLU A 140 -8.58 37.71 -11.45
C GLU A 140 -8.56 37.19 -12.90
N ARG A 141 -8.51 35.86 -13.08
CA ARG A 141 -8.51 35.24 -14.42
C ARG A 141 -9.80 35.48 -15.18
N VAL A 142 -10.96 35.43 -14.52
CA VAL A 142 -12.26 35.69 -15.17
C VAL A 142 -12.36 37.14 -15.60
N GLU A 143 -12.02 38.10 -14.74
CA GLU A 143 -12.03 39.52 -15.14
C GLU A 143 -11.02 39.80 -16.27
N GLU A 144 -9.82 39.21 -16.21
CA GLU A 144 -8.79 39.36 -17.25
C GLU A 144 -9.24 38.78 -18.60
N LYS A 145 -9.78 37.56 -18.61
CA LYS A 145 -10.11 36.85 -19.85
C LYS A 145 -11.42 37.30 -20.47
N LEU A 146 -12.42 37.63 -19.65
CA LEU A 146 -13.74 38.03 -20.15
C LEU A 146 -13.86 39.55 -20.30
N GLY A 147 -13.06 40.34 -19.59
CA GLY A 147 -13.19 41.80 -19.55
C GLY A 147 -14.49 42.29 -18.86
N ILE A 148 -15.16 41.41 -18.12
CA ILE A 148 -16.46 41.67 -17.48
C ILE A 148 -16.26 41.65 -15.95
N PRO A 149 -16.79 42.64 -15.20
CA PRO A 149 -16.64 42.67 -13.76
C PRO A 149 -17.37 41.52 -13.06
N VAL A 150 -16.70 40.89 -12.09
CA VAL A 150 -17.28 39.86 -11.24
C VAL A 150 -17.69 40.47 -9.89
N ILE A 151 -18.92 40.20 -9.48
CA ILE A 151 -19.54 40.75 -8.28
C ILE A 151 -19.84 39.60 -7.31
N GLU A 152 -18.98 39.46 -6.29
CA GLU A 152 -19.21 38.52 -5.19
C GLU A 152 -20.31 39.04 -4.28
N ILE A 153 -21.27 38.17 -3.94
CA ILE A 153 -22.41 38.49 -3.08
C ILE A 153 -22.62 37.41 -2.01
N TYR A 154 -23.24 37.81 -0.91
CA TYR A 154 -23.66 36.91 0.15
C TYR A 154 -25.15 37.02 0.41
N GLY A 155 -25.76 35.85 0.62
CA GLY A 155 -27.18 35.71 0.77
C GLY A 155 -27.58 34.29 1.17
N MET A 156 -28.76 34.16 1.75
CA MET A 156 -29.33 32.88 2.16
C MET A 156 -30.85 32.85 2.02
N THR A 157 -31.43 31.66 2.16
CA THR A 157 -32.88 31.47 1.96
C THR A 157 -33.68 32.19 3.05
N GLU A 158 -33.18 32.16 4.29
CA GLU A 158 -33.75 32.81 5.48
C GLU A 158 -33.77 34.35 5.40
N THR A 159 -33.01 34.93 4.47
CA THR A 159 -32.98 36.38 4.19
C THR A 159 -33.60 36.72 2.83
N ALA A 160 -34.39 35.82 2.27
CA ALA A 160 -35.00 35.97 0.95
C ALA A 160 -34.00 36.29 -0.17
N GLY A 161 -32.75 35.81 -0.08
CA GLY A 161 -31.69 36.12 -1.04
C GLY A 161 -30.64 37.03 -0.44
N LEU A 162 -30.60 38.31 -0.85
CA LEU A 162 -29.46 39.20 -0.67
C LEU A 162 -29.24 39.73 0.77
N ILE A 163 -27.98 39.69 1.24
CA ILE A 163 -27.51 40.34 2.48
C ILE A 163 -26.48 41.41 2.16
N SER A 164 -25.43 41.02 1.42
CA SER A 164 -24.33 41.92 1.02
C SER A 164 -23.93 41.70 -0.43
N SER A 165 -23.38 42.74 -1.05
CA SER A 165 -22.88 42.70 -2.43
C SER A 165 -21.67 43.60 -2.58
N ASN A 166 -20.68 43.17 -3.37
CA ASN A 166 -19.71 44.12 -3.91
C ASN A 166 -20.41 45.12 -4.84
N PRO A 167 -19.93 46.36 -4.92
CA PRO A 167 -20.53 47.35 -5.79
C PRO A 167 -20.05 47.20 -7.26
N LEU A 168 -20.85 47.68 -8.20
CA LEU A 168 -20.45 47.78 -9.62
C LEU A 168 -19.34 48.83 -9.83
N PRO A 169 -18.49 48.68 -10.87
CA PRO A 169 -17.58 49.75 -11.26
C PRO A 169 -18.35 51.05 -11.55
N PRO A 170 -17.77 52.24 -11.28
CA PRO A 170 -16.40 52.47 -10.84
C PRO A 170 -16.21 52.43 -9.31
N ARG A 171 -17.22 52.03 -8.53
CA ARG A 171 -17.09 51.94 -7.06
C ARG A 171 -16.07 50.86 -6.70
N GLN A 172 -15.31 51.10 -5.64
CA GLN A 172 -14.24 50.20 -5.21
C GLN A 172 -14.82 48.89 -4.66
N ARG A 173 -14.41 47.77 -5.27
CA ARG A 173 -14.64 46.41 -4.77
C ARG A 173 -13.45 45.94 -3.93
N LYS A 174 -13.68 44.92 -3.10
CA LYS A 174 -12.60 44.22 -2.40
C LYS A 174 -12.64 42.73 -2.72
N VAL A 175 -11.58 42.26 -3.35
CA VAL A 175 -11.41 40.83 -3.69
C VAL A 175 -11.41 40.00 -2.41
N GLY A 176 -12.17 38.89 -2.41
CA GLY A 176 -12.33 37.99 -1.26
C GLY A 176 -13.33 38.49 -0.21
N SER A 177 -13.94 39.66 -0.42
CA SER A 177 -15.09 40.14 0.36
C SER A 177 -16.38 39.81 -0.39
N VAL A 178 -17.46 39.57 0.35
CA VAL A 178 -18.83 39.52 -0.18
C VAL A 178 -19.52 40.90 -0.17
N GLY A 179 -18.73 41.95 0.02
CA GLY A 179 -19.09 43.35 -0.15
C GLY A 179 -19.82 43.98 1.04
N LEU A 180 -20.58 45.04 0.74
CA LEU A 180 -21.28 45.89 1.70
C LEU A 180 -22.70 45.42 1.93
N ASN A 181 -23.26 45.70 3.11
CA ASN A 181 -24.67 45.48 3.40
C ASN A 181 -25.58 46.21 2.40
N GLN A 182 -26.74 45.63 2.08
CA GLN A 182 -27.66 46.18 1.08
C GLN A 182 -28.98 46.67 1.69
N GLY A 183 -29.42 47.85 1.25
CA GLY A 183 -30.63 48.52 1.75
C GLY A 183 -30.61 48.74 3.26
N ASP A 184 -31.74 48.45 3.92
CA ASP A 184 -31.89 48.53 5.38
C ASP A 184 -31.24 47.36 6.14
N THR A 185 -30.57 46.43 5.45
CA THR A 185 -29.89 45.29 6.07
C THR A 185 -28.75 45.77 6.94
N GLN A 186 -28.73 45.33 8.19
CA GLN A 186 -27.64 45.56 9.12
C GLN A 186 -26.89 44.24 9.34
N ILE A 187 -25.56 44.33 9.40
CA ILE A 187 -24.66 43.20 9.63
C ILE A 187 -23.84 43.53 10.88
N GLN A 188 -23.72 42.58 11.79
CA GLN A 188 -22.87 42.69 12.97
C GLN A 188 -22.13 41.36 13.20
N ILE A 189 -20.95 41.45 13.78
CA ILE A 189 -20.12 40.29 14.15
C ILE A 189 -20.15 40.14 15.66
N ILE A 190 -20.37 38.93 16.17
CA ILE A 190 -20.46 38.67 17.62
C ILE A 190 -19.53 37.55 18.07
N ASP A 191 -19.11 37.61 19.34
CA ASP A 191 -18.42 36.52 20.03
C ASP A 191 -19.40 35.42 20.51
N LYS A 192 -18.85 34.38 21.17
CA LYS A 192 -19.63 33.25 21.72
C LYS A 192 -20.57 33.67 22.86
N GLN A 193 -20.32 34.81 23.49
CA GLN A 193 -21.14 35.39 24.54
C GLN A 193 -22.16 36.40 23.98
N ASN A 194 -22.28 36.48 22.66
CA ASN A 194 -23.14 37.41 21.91
C ASN A 194 -22.75 38.89 22.06
N ASN A 195 -21.52 39.21 22.44
CA ASN A 195 -21.04 40.59 22.46
C ASN A 195 -20.60 41.03 21.05
N PRO A 196 -20.90 42.27 20.63
CA PRO A 196 -20.39 42.82 19.38
C PRO A 196 -18.85 42.84 19.36
N LEU A 197 -18.28 42.45 18.23
CA LEU A 197 -16.83 42.51 17.97
C LEU A 197 -16.46 43.74 17.14
N SER A 198 -15.21 44.21 17.31
CA SER A 198 -14.64 45.31 16.54
C SER A 198 -14.22 44.87 15.13
N SER A 199 -14.02 45.83 14.22
CA SER A 199 -13.56 45.55 12.86
C SER A 199 -12.28 44.69 12.85
N GLY A 200 -12.25 43.69 11.96
CA GLY A 200 -11.15 42.74 11.80
C GLY A 200 -11.20 41.53 12.74
N GLN A 201 -12.06 41.52 13.77
CA GLN A 201 -12.21 40.37 14.65
C GLN A 201 -13.21 39.36 14.06
N VAL A 202 -12.84 38.09 14.04
CA VAL A 202 -13.68 37.00 13.52
C VAL A 202 -14.70 36.56 14.57
N GLY A 203 -15.96 36.47 14.15
CA GLY A 203 -17.06 35.97 14.98
C GLY A 203 -18.25 35.51 14.14
N GLU A 204 -19.37 35.23 14.80
CA GLU A 204 -20.60 34.83 14.12
C GLU A 204 -21.26 36.04 13.46
N VAL A 205 -21.63 35.90 12.19
CA VAL A 205 -22.35 36.91 11.43
C VAL A 205 -23.81 36.89 11.84
N ILE A 206 -24.30 38.00 12.38
CA ILE A 206 -25.71 38.20 12.65
C ILE A 206 -26.25 39.32 11.77
N VAL A 207 -27.50 39.16 11.33
CA VAL A 207 -28.14 40.09 10.40
C VAL A 207 -29.51 40.54 10.90
N LYS A 208 -29.89 41.75 10.52
CA LYS A 208 -31.19 42.35 10.87
C LYS A 208 -31.71 43.15 9.68
N GLY A 209 -33.01 43.10 9.42
CA GLY A 209 -33.64 43.75 8.27
C GLY A 209 -35.02 43.15 7.94
N LYS A 210 -35.75 43.77 7.01
CA LYS A 210 -37.12 43.36 6.66
C LYS A 210 -37.18 42.16 5.71
N GLN A 211 -36.07 41.80 5.07
CA GLN A 211 -35.95 40.63 4.20
C GLN A 211 -35.92 39.29 4.96
N LEU A 212 -35.76 39.35 6.29
CA LEU A 212 -35.63 38.19 7.16
C LEU A 212 -36.95 37.48 7.39
N PHE A 213 -36.93 36.15 7.26
CA PHE A 213 -38.02 35.28 7.68
C PHE A 213 -38.31 35.40 9.19
N SER A 214 -39.48 34.92 9.62
CA SER A 214 -39.87 34.92 11.04
C SER A 214 -39.44 33.65 11.80
N GLY A 215 -38.88 32.66 11.11
CA GLY A 215 -38.50 31.36 11.66
C GLY A 215 -38.96 30.20 10.77
N TYR A 216 -38.46 28.99 11.04
CA TYR A 216 -38.83 27.79 10.28
C TYR A 216 -40.25 27.33 10.64
N MET A 217 -41.00 26.87 9.63
CA MET A 217 -42.33 26.29 9.85
C MET A 217 -42.20 24.92 10.55
N GLY A 218 -43.03 24.69 11.58
CA GLY A 218 -43.10 23.40 12.29
C GLY A 218 -41.90 23.08 13.21
N SER A 219 -41.01 24.05 13.50
CA SER A 219 -39.77 23.81 14.27
C SER A 219 -39.61 24.78 15.45
N GLU A 220 -40.58 24.78 16.36
CA GLU A 220 -40.61 25.72 17.51
C GLU A 220 -39.36 25.67 18.39
N SER A 221 -38.82 24.48 18.65
CA SER A 221 -37.60 24.32 19.45
C SER A 221 -36.38 24.93 18.77
N GLN A 222 -36.23 24.75 17.45
CA GLN A 222 -35.10 25.31 16.69
C GLN A 222 -35.21 26.84 16.59
N ASN A 223 -36.42 27.38 16.45
CA ASN A 223 -36.64 28.82 16.27
C ASN A 223 -36.25 29.65 17.49
N LYS A 224 -36.28 29.08 18.70
CA LYS A 224 -35.93 29.79 19.95
C LYS A 224 -34.48 30.28 20.00
N GLU A 225 -33.58 29.59 19.30
CA GLU A 225 -32.14 29.88 19.34
C GLU A 225 -31.66 30.65 18.09
N LEU A 226 -32.54 30.91 17.12
CA LEU A 226 -32.17 31.58 15.85
C LEU A 226 -31.95 33.08 16.00
N PHE A 227 -32.52 33.71 17.03
CA PHE A 227 -32.55 35.17 17.14
C PHE A 227 -31.99 35.66 18.47
N ILE A 228 -31.22 36.73 18.42
CA ILE A 228 -30.80 37.54 19.57
C ILE A 228 -31.55 38.88 19.46
N GLY A 229 -32.72 38.96 20.10
CA GLY A 229 -33.65 40.07 19.87
C GLY A 229 -34.17 40.06 18.43
N GLN A 230 -33.79 41.06 17.63
CA GLN A 230 -34.16 41.16 16.21
C GLN A 230 -33.04 40.68 15.26
N TRP A 231 -31.92 40.23 15.81
CA TRP A 231 -30.77 39.78 15.02
C TRP A 231 -30.86 38.29 14.77
N PHE A 232 -30.89 37.90 13.50
CA PHE A 232 -30.83 36.51 13.09
C PHE A 232 -29.39 36.00 13.07
N LYS A 233 -29.18 34.85 13.69
CA LYS A 233 -27.94 34.11 13.66
C LYS A 233 -27.85 33.33 12.34
N THR A 234 -27.01 33.81 11.42
CA THR A 234 -26.83 33.17 10.11
C THR A 234 -26.21 31.78 10.21
N GLY A 235 -25.47 31.53 11.30
CA GLY A 235 -24.60 30.37 11.43
C GLY A 235 -23.36 30.45 10.53
N ASP A 236 -23.06 31.60 9.91
CA ASP A 236 -21.84 31.86 9.15
C ASP A 236 -20.84 32.65 10.03
N LEU A 237 -19.54 32.39 9.85
CA LEU A 237 -18.45 33.11 10.50
C LEU A 237 -17.87 34.16 9.56
N GLY A 238 -17.43 35.28 10.11
CA GLY A 238 -16.81 36.34 9.32
C GLY A 238 -16.30 37.50 10.15
N TYR A 239 -15.80 38.52 9.46
CA TYR A 239 -15.44 39.81 10.05
C TYR A 239 -15.83 40.95 9.11
N LEU A 240 -16.07 42.13 9.68
CA LEU A 240 -16.19 43.38 8.93
C LEU A 240 -14.86 44.10 8.95
N ASP A 241 -14.40 44.60 7.82
CA ASP A 241 -13.24 45.49 7.81
C ASP A 241 -13.61 46.93 8.21
N LYS A 242 -12.62 47.82 8.19
CA LYS A 242 -12.80 49.23 8.56
C LYS A 242 -13.74 50.02 7.63
N ASP A 243 -13.94 49.53 6.41
CA ASP A 243 -14.79 50.16 5.40
C ASP A 243 -16.15 49.43 5.29
N GLY A 244 -16.46 48.54 6.26
CA GLY A 244 -17.74 47.83 6.35
C GLY A 244 -17.88 46.64 5.39
N HIS A 245 -16.82 46.24 4.70
CA HIS A 245 -16.87 45.08 3.81
C HIS A 245 -16.86 43.78 4.61
N LEU A 246 -17.78 42.88 4.30
CA LEU A 246 -17.91 41.59 4.96
C LEU A 246 -16.97 40.55 4.31
N TYR A 247 -16.19 39.88 5.15
CA TYR A 247 -15.38 38.72 4.77
C TYR A 247 -15.92 37.49 5.49
N LEU A 248 -16.23 36.44 4.74
CA LEU A 248 -16.71 35.17 5.30
C LEU A 248 -15.53 34.23 5.58
N LYS A 249 -15.64 33.45 6.65
CA LYS A 249 -14.60 32.53 7.15
C LYS A 249 -15.12 31.12 7.43
N GLY A 250 -16.32 30.81 6.99
CA GLY A 250 -16.92 29.48 7.05
C GLY A 250 -18.30 29.52 7.71
N ARG A 251 -18.78 28.36 8.17
CA ARG A 251 -20.03 28.25 8.92
C ARG A 251 -19.74 27.72 10.30
N VAL A 252 -20.48 28.17 11.31
CA VAL A 252 -20.48 27.64 12.69
C VAL A 252 -20.68 26.11 12.70
N LYS A 253 -21.40 25.56 11.72
CA LYS A 253 -21.62 24.11 11.53
C LYS A 253 -20.66 23.42 10.57
N ASP A 254 -19.98 24.18 9.72
CA ASP A 254 -18.88 23.68 8.87
C ASP A 254 -17.54 23.80 9.63
N ILE A 255 -17.63 24.03 10.94
CA ILE A 255 -16.55 23.83 11.89
C ILE A 255 -16.52 22.35 12.21
N VAL A 256 -15.43 21.69 11.88
CA VAL A 256 -15.12 20.38 12.44
C VAL A 256 -14.80 20.57 13.91
N ASN A 257 -15.56 19.91 14.77
CA ASN A 257 -15.29 19.86 16.20
C ASN A 257 -14.44 18.63 16.50
N ARG A 258 -13.13 18.78 16.36
CA ARG A 258 -12.14 17.73 16.59
C ARG A 258 -11.78 17.71 18.07
N GLY A 259 -12.45 16.86 18.87
CA GLY A 259 -12.12 16.71 20.29
C GLY A 259 -12.24 17.99 21.12
N GLY A 260 -13.09 18.95 20.70
CA GLY A 260 -13.25 20.27 21.33
C GLY A 260 -12.61 21.42 20.56
N GLU A 261 -11.67 21.13 19.65
CA GLU A 261 -11.04 22.13 18.78
C GLU A 261 -11.92 22.46 17.58
N LYS A 262 -12.03 23.75 17.27
CA LYS A 262 -12.91 24.27 16.22
C LYS A 262 -12.11 24.61 14.97
N ILE A 263 -12.19 23.74 13.96
CA ILE A 263 -11.44 23.89 12.71
C ILE A 263 -12.37 24.39 11.60
N SER A 264 -12.02 25.51 10.97
CA SER A 264 -12.75 25.98 9.79
C SER A 264 -12.31 25.22 8.55
N LEU A 265 -13.23 24.47 7.92
CA LEU A 265 -12.94 23.77 6.67
C LEU A 265 -12.58 24.73 5.54
N GLN A 266 -13.17 25.94 5.53
CA GLN A 266 -12.92 26.92 4.47
C GLN A 266 -11.47 27.42 4.47
N GLU A 267 -10.83 27.54 5.63
CA GLU A 267 -9.41 27.92 5.72
C GLU A 267 -8.53 26.92 4.97
N ILE A 268 -8.86 25.63 5.09
CA ILE A 268 -8.13 24.54 4.45
C ILE A 268 -8.41 24.51 2.95
N ASP A 269 -9.67 24.73 2.53
CA ASP A 269 -10.04 24.87 1.12
C ASP A 269 -9.23 25.98 0.44
N GLU A 270 -9.18 27.15 1.06
CA GLU A 270 -8.49 28.33 0.53
C GLU A 270 -6.99 28.08 0.36
N ILE A 271 -6.36 27.38 1.31
CA ILE A 271 -4.93 27.03 1.22
C ILE A 271 -4.72 25.99 0.11
N MET A 272 -5.51 24.91 0.06
CA MET A 272 -5.39 23.91 -1.01
C MET A 272 -5.57 24.52 -2.40
N LEU A 273 -6.56 25.39 -2.57
CA LEU A 273 -6.82 26.11 -3.83
C LEU A 273 -5.75 27.15 -4.18
N SER A 274 -4.83 27.46 -3.25
CA SER A 274 -3.69 28.33 -3.55
C SER A 274 -2.49 27.57 -4.12
N HIS A 275 -2.54 26.23 -4.13
CA HIS A 275 -1.53 25.41 -4.76
C HIS A 275 -1.69 25.45 -6.29
N PRO A 276 -0.65 25.79 -7.08
CA PRO A 276 -0.76 26.02 -8.53
C PRO A 276 -1.37 24.88 -9.34
N ASP A 277 -1.16 23.64 -8.89
CA ASP A 277 -1.63 22.42 -9.55
C ASP A 277 -3.02 21.93 -9.10
N VAL A 278 -3.67 22.62 -8.17
CA VAL A 278 -4.99 22.24 -7.63
C VAL A 278 -6.09 23.06 -8.32
N ILE A 279 -6.94 22.38 -9.08
CA ILE A 279 -8.06 22.97 -9.84
C ILE A 279 -9.28 23.25 -8.96
N ASP A 280 -9.61 22.33 -8.06
CA ASP A 280 -10.74 22.45 -7.14
C ASP A 280 -10.39 21.67 -5.86
N ALA A 281 -10.89 22.11 -4.71
CA ALA A 281 -10.62 21.43 -3.46
C ALA A 281 -11.74 21.62 -2.44
N ALA A 282 -11.91 20.61 -1.59
CA ALA A 282 -12.86 20.66 -0.49
C ALA A 282 -12.39 19.80 0.68
N ALA A 283 -12.22 20.44 1.82
CA ALA A 283 -12.15 19.85 3.13
C ALA A 283 -13.57 19.54 3.63
N PHE A 284 -13.70 18.42 4.32
CA PHE A 284 -14.96 17.90 4.85
C PHE A 284 -14.73 17.16 6.17
N ALA A 285 -15.81 17.04 6.94
CA ALA A 285 -15.79 16.29 8.19
C ALA A 285 -15.92 14.79 7.89
N ILE A 286 -15.13 13.97 8.57
CA ILE A 286 -15.28 12.52 8.65
C ILE A 286 -15.48 12.10 10.09
N HIS A 287 -16.14 10.96 10.31
CA HIS A 287 -16.30 10.43 11.66
C HIS A 287 -14.96 9.94 12.21
N HIS A 288 -14.66 10.32 13.46
CA HIS A 288 -13.54 9.80 14.22
C HIS A 288 -14.04 9.06 15.45
N PRO A 289 -13.60 7.80 15.70
CA PRO A 289 -14.09 6.98 16.81
C PRO A 289 -13.99 7.65 18.19
N THR A 290 -12.96 8.47 18.41
CA THR A 290 -12.67 9.13 19.70
C THR A 290 -12.89 10.65 19.71
N LEU A 291 -12.64 11.34 18.59
CA LEU A 291 -12.71 12.81 18.49
C LEU A 291 -14.10 13.31 18.13
N GLY A 292 -15.01 12.39 17.76
CA GLY A 292 -16.29 12.71 17.14
C GLY A 292 -16.11 12.99 15.65
N GLU A 293 -15.41 14.07 15.32
CA GLU A 293 -15.15 14.51 13.96
C GLU A 293 -13.64 14.70 13.71
N GLU A 294 -13.23 14.49 12.46
CA GLU A 294 -11.89 14.75 11.96
C GLU A 294 -11.96 15.38 10.56
N VAL A 295 -10.91 16.08 10.15
CA VAL A 295 -10.86 16.71 8.83
C VAL A 295 -10.30 15.74 7.78
N ALA A 296 -10.98 15.64 6.64
CA ALA A 296 -10.44 15.05 5.40
C ALA A 296 -10.53 16.08 4.27
N ALA A 297 -9.87 15.81 3.14
CA ALA A 297 -9.87 16.67 1.97
C ALA A 297 -9.95 15.87 0.66
N ALA A 298 -10.61 16.47 -0.32
CA ALA A 298 -10.63 16.00 -1.70
C ALA A 298 -10.07 17.12 -2.60
N VAL A 299 -9.17 16.76 -3.51
CA VAL A 299 -8.53 17.67 -4.46
C VAL A 299 -8.76 17.21 -5.89
N VAL A 300 -8.97 18.15 -6.79
CA VAL A 300 -8.97 17.93 -8.25
C VAL A 300 -7.67 18.52 -8.76
N LEU A 301 -6.80 17.69 -9.32
CA LEU A 301 -5.50 18.14 -9.84
C LEU A 301 -5.60 18.49 -11.33
N ASP A 302 -4.71 19.36 -11.80
CA ASP A 302 -4.56 19.56 -13.25
C ASP A 302 -4.14 18.25 -13.92
N SER A 303 -4.83 17.91 -15.02
CA SER A 303 -4.53 16.79 -15.90
C SER A 303 -3.09 16.76 -16.44
N LEU A 304 -2.38 17.88 -16.40
CA LEU A 304 -0.97 18.00 -16.80
C LEU A 304 0.01 18.01 -15.61
N SER A 305 -0.48 17.91 -14.37
CA SER A 305 0.34 17.97 -13.17
C SER A 305 1.04 16.64 -12.86
N GLU A 306 2.29 16.72 -12.37
CA GLU A 306 3.04 15.58 -11.80
C GLU A 306 3.05 15.59 -10.26
N VAL A 307 2.29 16.49 -9.63
CA VAL A 307 2.25 16.68 -8.17
C VAL A 307 1.58 15.50 -7.47
N SER A 308 2.22 14.99 -6.42
CA SER A 308 1.70 13.91 -5.58
C SER A 308 0.86 14.43 -4.41
N ILE A 309 0.09 13.55 -3.78
CA ILE A 309 -0.66 13.89 -2.56
C ILE A 309 0.27 14.27 -1.41
N ASP A 310 1.46 13.68 -1.35
CA ASP A 310 2.46 14.01 -0.33
C ASP A 310 2.99 15.44 -0.50
N ASP A 311 3.19 15.89 -1.75
CA ASP A 311 3.58 17.29 -2.03
C ASP A 311 2.49 18.28 -1.55
N ILE A 312 1.21 17.95 -1.76
CA ILE A 312 0.08 18.76 -1.24
C ILE A 312 0.06 18.76 0.29
N ARG A 313 0.36 17.62 0.92
CA ARG A 313 0.39 17.50 2.39
C ARG A 313 1.55 18.31 3.00
N ASP A 314 2.73 18.25 2.39
CA ASP A 314 3.90 19.04 2.79
C ASP A 314 3.61 20.54 2.65
N PHE A 315 3.03 20.96 1.52
CA PHE A 315 2.57 22.33 1.31
C PHE A 315 1.59 22.78 2.41
N LEU A 316 0.59 21.97 2.74
CA LEU A 316 -0.37 22.30 3.81
C LEU A 316 0.31 22.42 5.18
N SER A 317 1.36 21.66 5.45
CA SER A 317 2.09 21.71 6.73
C SER A 317 2.83 23.03 6.98
N GLU A 318 3.18 23.76 5.92
CA GLU A 318 3.82 25.08 6.01
C GLU A 318 2.84 26.18 6.47
N TYR A 319 1.53 25.99 6.22
CA TYR A 319 0.50 26.99 6.48
C TYR A 319 -0.50 26.60 7.57
N LEU A 320 -0.64 25.31 7.89
CA LEU A 320 -1.59 24.79 8.88
C LEU A 320 -0.90 24.19 10.10
N THR A 321 -1.42 24.51 11.29
CA THR A 321 -1.07 23.82 12.54
C THR A 321 -1.49 22.35 12.51
N ALA A 322 -0.79 21.48 13.24
CA ALA A 322 -0.95 20.03 13.20
C ALA A 322 -2.41 19.54 13.24
N PHE A 323 -3.21 20.05 14.17
CA PHE A 323 -4.61 19.66 14.37
C PHE A 323 -5.58 20.16 13.29
N LYS A 324 -5.16 21.08 12.41
CA LYS A 324 -5.98 21.57 11.27
C LYS A 324 -5.65 20.85 9.96
N ARG A 325 -4.58 20.05 9.92
CA ARG A 325 -4.18 19.34 8.70
C ARG A 325 -5.21 18.24 8.40
N PRO A 326 -5.65 18.08 7.14
CA PRO A 326 -6.51 16.96 6.77
C PRO A 326 -5.81 15.64 7.09
N ARG A 327 -6.52 14.74 7.77
CA ARG A 327 -6.05 13.37 8.04
C ARG A 327 -5.88 12.58 6.75
N VAL A 328 -6.77 12.81 5.79
CA VAL A 328 -6.76 12.13 4.49
C VAL A 328 -6.93 13.17 3.39
N ILE A 329 -6.17 13.02 2.31
CA ILE A 329 -6.30 13.83 1.10
C ILE A 329 -6.45 12.87 -0.07
N SER A 330 -7.58 12.94 -0.78
CA SER A 330 -7.85 12.08 -1.95
C SER A 330 -7.90 12.91 -3.23
N SER A 331 -7.25 12.44 -4.29
CA SER A 331 -7.46 12.99 -5.64
C SER A 331 -8.78 12.47 -6.22
N VAL A 332 -9.61 13.36 -6.75
CA VAL A 332 -10.89 13.03 -7.39
C VAL A 332 -11.01 13.73 -8.74
N ASP A 333 -11.76 13.13 -9.66
CA ASP A 333 -11.97 13.73 -10.98
C ASP A 333 -12.78 15.03 -10.90
N ASN A 334 -13.78 15.09 -10.01
CA ASN A 334 -14.65 16.26 -9.78
C ASN A 334 -15.25 16.24 -8.37
N LEU A 335 -15.54 17.42 -7.80
CA LEU A 335 -16.25 17.53 -6.52
C LEU A 335 -17.78 17.40 -6.67
N PRO A 336 -18.47 16.73 -5.73
CA PRO A 336 -19.92 16.54 -5.80
C PRO A 336 -20.63 17.86 -5.54
N ARG A 337 -21.43 18.28 -6.50
CA ARG A 337 -22.18 19.54 -6.47
C ARG A 337 -23.64 19.27 -6.78
N ASN A 338 -24.52 20.07 -6.20
CA ASN A 338 -25.94 20.00 -6.55
C ASN A 338 -26.17 20.56 -7.97
N SER A 339 -27.38 20.46 -8.49
CA SER A 339 -27.74 21.04 -9.79
C SER A 339 -27.63 22.57 -9.86
N GLY A 340 -27.42 23.25 -8.72
CA GLY A 340 -27.06 24.66 -8.64
C GLY A 340 -25.56 24.92 -8.49
N GLY A 341 -24.70 23.90 -8.63
CA GLY A 341 -23.25 23.97 -8.55
C GLY A 341 -22.66 24.21 -7.14
N LYS A 342 -23.52 24.20 -6.11
CA LYS A 342 -23.08 24.29 -4.72
C LYS A 342 -22.44 22.97 -4.28
N LEU A 343 -21.25 23.06 -3.72
CA LEU A 343 -20.51 21.93 -3.14
C LEU A 343 -21.37 21.21 -2.09
N GLN A 344 -21.45 19.89 -2.22
CA GLN A 344 -22.16 19.01 -1.31
C GLN A 344 -21.16 18.23 -0.46
N ARG A 345 -20.56 18.89 0.55
CA ARG A 345 -19.58 18.28 1.48
C ARG A 345 -20.11 16.99 2.13
N HIS A 346 -21.39 16.91 2.44
CA HIS A 346 -22.01 15.70 2.98
C HIS A 346 -21.92 14.50 2.03
N LEU A 347 -21.87 14.70 0.71
CA LEU A 347 -21.62 13.63 -0.26
C LEU A 347 -20.15 13.23 -0.29
N LEU A 348 -19.20 14.15 -0.07
CA LEU A 348 -17.79 13.80 0.12
C LEU A 348 -17.62 12.95 1.38
N THR A 349 -18.20 13.37 2.50
CA THR A 349 -18.24 12.58 3.73
C THR A 349 -18.82 11.20 3.47
N LYS A 350 -19.98 11.11 2.81
CA LYS A 350 -20.64 9.84 2.51
C LYS A 350 -19.84 8.95 1.56
N ASN A 351 -19.25 9.53 0.51
CA ASN A 351 -18.44 8.79 -0.46
C ASN A 351 -17.18 8.26 0.21
N PHE A 352 -16.53 9.08 1.03
CA PHE A 352 -15.40 8.65 1.84
C PHE A 352 -15.78 7.51 2.80
N GLU A 353 -16.94 7.61 3.46
CA GLU A 353 -17.45 6.54 4.33
C GLU A 353 -17.85 5.27 3.56
N SER A 354 -18.20 5.37 2.27
CA SER A 354 -18.53 4.21 1.42
C SER A 354 -17.32 3.61 0.70
N ASP A 355 -16.32 4.43 0.39
CA ASP A 355 -15.07 4.10 -0.31
C ASP A 355 -13.95 3.73 0.67
N LEU A 356 -14.28 3.28 1.88
CA LEU A 356 -13.36 2.58 2.80
C LEU A 356 -12.95 1.23 2.19
N ASP A 357 -12.34 1.25 1.01
CA ASP A 357 -11.67 0.13 0.35
C ASP A 357 -10.38 -0.20 1.11
N GLU A 358 -9.96 -1.47 1.03
CA GLU A 358 -8.70 -1.97 1.63
C GLU A 358 -7.47 -1.15 1.22
N ASN A 359 -7.50 -0.49 0.04
CA ASN A 359 -6.39 0.32 -0.47
C ASN A 359 -6.21 1.66 0.29
N ILE A 360 -7.28 2.33 0.71
CA ILE A 360 -7.19 3.57 1.50
C ILE A 360 -6.73 3.25 2.93
N GLN A 361 -7.13 2.10 3.49
CA GLN A 361 -6.62 1.65 4.79
C GLN A 361 -5.12 1.32 4.76
N ILE A 362 -4.59 0.81 3.64
CA ILE A 362 -3.16 0.56 3.44
C ILE A 362 -2.39 1.90 3.37
N GLU A 363 -2.91 2.91 2.68
CA GLU A 363 -2.28 4.23 2.55
C GLU A 363 -2.33 5.05 3.85
N LEU A 364 -3.38 4.84 4.65
CA LEU A 364 -3.55 5.48 5.96
C LEU A 364 -2.84 4.75 7.11
N GLY A 365 -2.39 3.51 6.90
CA GLY A 365 -1.77 2.69 7.93
C GLY A 365 -0.33 3.11 8.27
N PRO A 366 0.23 2.65 9.41
CA PRO A 366 1.64 2.84 9.74
C PRO A 366 2.54 2.24 8.66
N SER A 367 3.47 3.05 8.15
CA SER A 367 4.24 2.78 6.93
C SER A 367 5.74 2.53 7.18
N THR A 368 6.27 2.99 8.32
CA THR A 368 7.65 2.74 8.75
C THR A 368 7.72 1.74 9.90
N ASP A 369 8.89 1.11 10.12
CA ASP A 369 9.08 0.14 11.20
C ASP A 369 8.77 0.74 12.58
N LEU A 370 9.14 2.00 12.79
CA LEU A 370 8.88 2.72 14.01
C LEU A 370 7.40 3.16 14.12
N GLU A 371 6.78 3.64 13.04
CA GLU A 371 5.35 3.92 12.99
C GLU A 371 4.54 2.67 13.39
N ILE A 372 4.89 1.49 12.88
CA ILE A 372 4.21 0.22 13.20
C ILE A 372 4.32 -0.13 14.70
N VAL A 373 5.51 0.04 15.29
CA VAL A 373 5.74 -0.20 16.73
C VAL A 373 4.94 0.77 17.58
N ILE A 374 5.04 2.07 17.30
CA ILE A 374 4.31 3.10 18.05
C ILE A 374 2.80 2.90 17.91
N ALA A 375 2.30 2.61 16.71
CA ALA A 375 0.89 2.32 16.48
C ALA A 375 0.41 1.09 17.26
N LYS A 376 1.20 0.03 17.36
CA LYS A 376 0.82 -1.15 18.16
C LYS A 376 0.68 -0.79 19.64
N LEU A 377 1.60 0.02 20.17
CA LEU A 377 1.58 0.45 21.57
C LEU A 377 0.40 1.37 21.86
N TRP A 378 0.18 2.37 21.01
CA TRP A 378 -0.97 3.26 21.11
C TRP A 378 -2.28 2.48 21.02
N LYS A 379 -2.36 1.47 20.16
CA LYS A 379 -3.55 0.60 20.02
C LYS A 379 -3.91 -0.06 21.35
N ASN A 380 -2.91 -0.59 22.05
CA ASN A 380 -3.10 -1.27 23.34
C ASN A 380 -3.40 -0.29 24.49
N ILE A 381 -2.76 0.86 24.51
CA ILE A 381 -2.84 1.83 25.63
C ILE A 381 -4.12 2.67 25.55
N LEU A 382 -4.52 3.02 24.34
CA LEU A 382 -5.69 3.85 24.06
C LEU A 382 -6.96 3.01 23.83
N ASP A 383 -6.84 1.68 23.78
CA ASP A 383 -7.92 0.72 23.52
C ASP A 383 -8.68 1.05 22.22
N VAL A 384 -7.92 1.29 21.15
CA VAL A 384 -8.45 1.60 19.81
C VAL A 384 -8.24 0.40 18.88
N LYS A 385 -9.10 0.24 17.86
CA LYS A 385 -9.04 -0.94 16.99
C LYS A 385 -7.95 -0.87 15.92
N GLU A 386 -7.73 0.29 15.35
CA GLU A 386 -6.73 0.55 14.31
C GLU A 386 -6.18 1.95 14.51
N ILE A 387 -4.91 2.15 14.12
CA ILE A 387 -4.23 3.44 14.20
C ILE A 387 -3.69 3.75 12.83
N SER A 388 -4.07 4.92 12.34
CA SER A 388 -3.56 5.53 11.13
C SER A 388 -2.25 6.27 11.44
N ARG A 389 -1.39 6.36 10.44
CA ARG A 389 -0.16 7.16 10.52
C ARG A 389 -0.37 8.65 10.77
N HIS A 390 -1.58 9.15 10.52
CA HIS A 390 -1.95 10.54 10.77
C HIS A 390 -2.79 10.71 12.05
N ASP A 391 -2.92 9.67 12.87
CA ASP A 391 -3.60 9.80 14.16
C ASP A 391 -2.75 10.56 15.17
N ASP A 392 -3.44 11.34 16.00
CA ASP A 392 -2.87 12.09 17.10
C ASP A 392 -3.13 11.38 18.44
N PHE A 393 -2.09 11.27 19.27
CA PHE A 393 -2.11 10.52 20.52
C PHE A 393 -3.20 10.98 21.50
N PHE A 394 -3.27 12.29 21.74
CA PHE A 394 -4.21 12.87 22.71
C PHE A 394 -5.63 12.85 22.18
N SER A 395 -5.75 12.97 20.87
CA SER A 395 -6.99 12.89 20.13
C SER A 395 -7.63 11.49 20.19
N LEU A 396 -6.81 10.44 20.29
CA LEU A 396 -7.25 9.07 20.53
C LEU A 396 -7.60 8.78 22.01
N GLY A 397 -7.69 9.80 22.86
CA GLY A 397 -7.98 9.63 24.29
C GLY A 397 -6.73 9.47 25.16
N GLY A 398 -5.55 9.74 24.62
CA GLY A 398 -4.33 9.92 25.38
C GLY A 398 -4.46 11.10 26.34
N ASP A 399 -3.98 10.91 27.56
CA ASP A 399 -3.80 11.97 28.55
C ASP A 399 -2.35 11.91 29.07
N SER A 400 -1.97 12.79 29.98
CA SER A 400 -0.61 12.80 30.52
C SER A 400 -0.22 11.50 31.20
N LEU A 401 -1.17 10.76 31.79
CA LEU A 401 -0.88 9.46 32.41
C LEU A 401 -0.66 8.39 31.34
N ARG A 402 -1.49 8.35 30.29
CA ARG A 402 -1.34 7.43 29.15
C ARG A 402 -0.10 7.73 28.33
N ALA A 403 0.28 9.00 28.18
CA ALA A 403 1.53 9.40 27.55
C ALA A 403 2.73 8.83 28.32
N VAL A 404 2.71 8.91 29.66
CA VAL A 404 3.73 8.30 30.50
C VAL A 404 3.73 6.77 30.38
N ILE A 405 2.56 6.12 30.34
CA ILE A 405 2.45 4.67 30.12
C ILE A 405 2.98 4.28 28.74
N PHE A 406 2.70 5.07 27.71
CA PHE A 406 3.24 4.86 26.37
C PHE A 406 4.74 5.00 26.34
N ILE A 407 5.30 6.05 26.95
CA ILE A 407 6.75 6.25 27.01
C ILE A 407 7.42 5.10 27.77
N ASP A 408 6.85 4.68 28.91
CA ASP A 408 7.35 3.54 29.69
C ASP A 408 7.27 2.22 28.89
N GLU A 409 6.15 1.94 28.22
CA GLU A 409 6.00 0.70 27.42
C GLU A 409 6.82 0.74 26.11
N PHE A 410 6.98 1.91 25.50
CA PHE A 410 7.86 2.14 24.36
C PHE A 410 9.33 1.96 24.77
N GLU A 411 9.76 2.55 25.88
CA GLU A 411 11.11 2.39 26.43
C GLU A 411 11.38 0.93 26.80
N ARG A 412 10.40 0.25 27.39
CA ARG A 412 10.45 -1.18 27.68
C ARG A 412 10.62 -2.02 26.41
N SER A 413 9.73 -1.85 25.44
CA SER A 413 9.68 -2.67 24.23
C SER A 413 10.75 -2.36 23.20
N THR A 414 11.40 -1.19 23.28
CA THR A 414 12.41 -0.76 22.30
C THR A 414 13.78 -0.42 22.88
N GLY A 415 13.88 -0.20 24.19
CA GLY A 415 15.08 0.28 24.87
C GLY A 415 15.35 1.79 24.72
N TYR A 416 14.46 2.55 24.08
CA TYR A 416 14.64 3.98 23.83
C TYR A 416 13.72 4.84 24.70
N SER A 417 14.32 5.74 25.47
CA SER A 417 13.58 6.73 26.24
C SER A 417 13.28 7.93 25.35
N ILE A 418 12.04 8.43 25.41
CA ILE A 418 11.58 9.62 24.69
C ILE A 418 11.39 10.72 25.74
N ASP A 419 11.91 11.94 25.52
CA ASP A 419 11.56 13.06 26.41
C ASP A 419 10.04 13.22 26.40
N PRO A 420 9.36 13.18 27.57
CA PRO A 420 7.91 13.31 27.64
C PRO A 420 7.33 14.55 26.99
N LYS A 421 8.12 15.59 26.66
CA LYS A 421 7.69 16.75 25.90
C LYS A 421 7.47 16.45 24.42
N VAL A 422 8.25 15.54 23.84
CA VAL A 422 8.24 15.25 22.40
C VAL A 422 6.87 14.77 21.94
N ILE A 423 6.19 13.93 22.72
CA ILE A 423 4.83 13.49 22.38
C ILE A 423 3.82 14.66 22.36
N TYR A 424 4.07 15.76 23.09
CA TYR A 424 3.22 16.96 23.02
C TYR A 424 3.59 17.87 21.85
N GLU A 425 4.87 17.91 21.46
CA GLU A 425 5.35 18.70 20.33
C GLU A 425 5.04 18.04 18.98
N GLN A 426 5.12 16.71 18.95
CA GLN A 426 4.88 15.85 17.79
C GLN A 426 3.84 14.79 18.13
N PRO A 427 2.56 15.15 18.33
CA PRO A 427 1.54 14.22 18.80
C PRO A 427 0.98 13.31 17.71
N VAL A 428 1.33 13.53 16.44
CA VAL A 428 0.90 12.72 15.28
C VAL A 428 1.87 11.56 15.07
N LEU A 429 1.38 10.34 14.83
CA LEU A 429 2.21 9.12 14.72
C LEU A 429 3.39 9.28 13.76
N GLU A 430 3.13 9.73 12.53
CA GLU A 430 4.16 9.95 11.51
C GLU A 430 5.21 10.98 11.96
N ASP A 431 4.77 12.12 12.49
CA ASP A 431 5.67 13.20 12.92
C ASP A 431 6.49 12.78 14.15
N LEU A 432 5.87 12.05 15.09
CA LEU A 432 6.54 11.48 16.25
C LEU A 432 7.61 10.47 15.83
N SER A 433 7.26 9.56 14.92
CA SER A 433 8.20 8.58 14.36
C SER A 433 9.38 9.29 13.69
N ARG A 434 9.10 10.28 12.84
CA ARG A 434 10.12 11.05 12.12
C ARG A 434 11.04 11.81 13.09
N TYR A 435 10.49 12.41 14.14
CA TYR A 435 11.27 13.12 15.15
C TYR A 435 12.17 12.18 15.95
N ILE A 436 11.63 11.06 16.43
CA ILE A 436 12.37 10.04 17.18
C ILE A 436 13.54 9.49 16.34
N GLU A 437 13.33 9.28 15.04
CA GLU A 437 14.37 8.86 14.09
C GLU A 437 15.47 9.90 13.87
N GLN A 438 15.15 11.21 13.92
CA GLN A 438 16.06 12.29 13.56
C GLN A 438 16.82 12.93 14.74
N GLU A 439 16.15 13.18 15.88
CA GLU A 439 16.66 14.03 16.98
C GLU A 439 17.11 13.23 18.21
N GLU A 440 16.34 12.22 18.66
CA GLU A 440 16.67 11.41 19.85
C GLU A 440 17.63 10.26 19.56
N GLY A 441 18.08 10.14 18.30
CA GLY A 441 18.98 9.08 17.90
C GLY A 441 18.39 7.70 18.15
N TYR A 442 17.08 7.52 17.92
CA TYR A 442 16.47 6.19 17.75
C TYR A 442 17.12 5.53 16.55
N VAL A 443 18.25 4.92 16.82
CA VAL A 443 18.76 3.82 16.02
C VAL A 443 17.77 2.71 16.36
N THR A 444 17.19 2.00 15.40
CA THR A 444 16.65 0.66 15.74
C THR A 444 17.71 -0.10 16.60
N PRO A 445 17.39 -1.10 17.43
CA PRO A 445 18.30 -1.68 18.45
C PRO A 445 19.81 -1.72 18.08
N ARG A 446 20.64 -0.89 18.71
CA ARG A 446 22.08 -0.84 18.40
C ARG A 446 22.84 -1.94 19.17
N GLU A 447 23.27 -2.95 18.41
CA GLU A 447 24.41 -3.86 18.62
C GLU A 447 24.93 -4.02 20.05
N GLN A 448 24.46 -5.05 20.76
CA GLN A 448 25.30 -5.73 21.75
C GLN A 448 25.74 -7.07 21.18
N GLY A 449 27.05 -7.16 20.93
CA GLY A 449 27.80 -8.41 20.87
C GLY A 449 27.19 -9.49 19.99
N THR A 450 27.43 -9.37 18.68
CA THR A 450 27.07 -10.28 17.56
C THR A 450 25.76 -10.00 16.82
N SER A 451 25.91 -9.22 15.73
CA SER A 451 25.07 -9.15 14.50
C SER A 451 23.77 -8.33 14.55
N SER A 452 23.86 -7.04 14.21
CA SER A 452 23.57 -6.48 12.86
C SER A 452 22.08 -6.18 12.66
N GLY A 453 21.72 -5.50 11.57
CA GLY A 453 20.31 -5.23 11.21
C GLY A 453 19.38 -6.45 11.22
N LEU A 454 19.94 -7.65 11.34
CA LEU A 454 19.23 -8.90 11.55
C LEU A 454 18.40 -8.96 12.84
N TYR A 455 18.94 -8.64 14.02
CA TYR A 455 18.15 -8.75 15.26
C TYR A 455 16.98 -7.77 15.23
N LYS A 456 17.22 -6.53 14.79
CA LYS A 456 16.18 -5.51 14.58
C LYS A 456 15.10 -5.99 13.63
N GLU A 457 15.50 -6.66 12.56
CA GLU A 457 14.58 -7.20 11.58
C GLU A 457 13.75 -8.35 12.17
N LEU A 458 14.37 -9.26 12.93
CA LEU A 458 13.62 -10.30 13.62
C LEU A 458 12.68 -9.71 14.66
N ALA A 459 13.12 -8.71 15.42
CA ALA A 459 12.29 -7.96 16.36
C ALA A 459 11.11 -7.30 15.65
N ARG A 460 11.33 -6.66 14.51
CA ARG A 460 10.29 -6.07 13.66
C ARG A 460 9.28 -7.11 13.18
N LEU A 461 9.77 -8.21 12.59
CA LEU A 461 8.93 -9.29 12.08
C LEU A 461 8.12 -9.97 13.19
N MET A 462 8.69 -10.04 14.40
CA MET A 462 8.03 -10.60 15.58
C MET A 462 7.17 -9.57 16.32
N ALA A 463 7.38 -8.26 16.15
CA ALA A 463 6.83 -7.21 17.01
C ALA A 463 5.32 -7.30 17.15
N LEU A 464 4.63 -7.64 16.06
CA LEU A 464 3.17 -7.70 16.01
C LEU A 464 2.58 -9.03 16.49
N TRP A 465 3.38 -10.09 16.66
CA TRP A 465 2.87 -11.39 17.08
C TRP A 465 2.20 -11.24 18.46
N PRO A 466 0.89 -11.52 18.59
CA PRO A 466 0.22 -11.43 19.89
C PRO A 466 0.86 -12.46 20.82
N GLY A 467 0.77 -12.35 22.15
CA GLY A 467 1.17 -13.43 23.06
C GLY A 467 2.03 -13.04 24.24
N VAL A 468 2.46 -14.07 24.97
CA VAL A 468 3.28 -13.90 26.16
C VAL A 468 4.76 -13.94 25.76
N ARG A 469 5.46 -12.83 26.00
CA ARG A 469 6.93 -12.74 26.01
C ARG A 469 7.41 -12.79 27.45
N LEU A 470 8.61 -13.31 27.67
CA LEU A 470 9.16 -13.46 29.03
C LEU A 470 9.73 -12.16 29.57
N ASP A 471 10.35 -11.41 28.68
CA ASP A 471 10.90 -10.09 28.89
C ASP A 471 10.71 -9.29 27.59
N GLN A 472 11.02 -8.00 27.67
CA GLN A 472 10.69 -7.05 26.61
C GLN A 472 11.53 -7.26 25.33
N ASP A 473 12.67 -7.94 25.46
CA ASP A 473 13.61 -8.21 24.38
C ASP A 473 13.44 -9.60 23.77
N SER A 474 12.59 -10.45 24.36
CA SER A 474 12.36 -11.81 23.85
C SER A 474 11.72 -11.76 22.48
N LEU A 475 12.38 -12.34 21.48
CA LEU A 475 11.84 -12.49 20.13
C LEU A 475 10.79 -13.59 20.06
N ILE A 476 10.84 -14.58 20.95
CA ILE A 476 9.93 -15.73 20.98
C ILE A 476 8.60 -15.35 21.63
N VAL A 477 7.49 -15.80 21.03
CA VAL A 477 6.14 -15.47 21.52
C VAL A 477 5.32 -16.72 21.84
N GLY A 478 4.88 -16.84 23.10
CA GLY A 478 4.08 -17.96 23.58
C GLY A 478 2.57 -17.84 23.37
N ARG A 479 1.94 -18.98 23.06
CA ARG A 479 0.50 -19.27 23.05
C ARG A 479 0.23 -20.49 23.91
N ASN A 480 -0.96 -20.53 24.50
CA ASN A 480 -1.40 -21.65 25.34
C ASN A 480 -0.36 -22.05 26.40
N THR A 481 0.39 -21.06 26.94
CA THR A 481 1.58 -21.28 27.78
C THR A 481 1.29 -21.94 29.12
N MET A 482 0.00 -22.05 29.48
CA MET A 482 -0.46 -22.75 30.68
C MET A 482 -0.89 -24.20 30.40
N GLY A 483 -0.80 -24.67 29.16
CA GLY A 483 -1.14 -26.03 28.76
C GLY A 483 -0.20 -27.07 29.37
N SER A 484 -0.69 -28.29 29.55
CA SER A 484 0.03 -29.37 30.25
C SER A 484 0.91 -30.23 29.35
N LYS A 485 0.76 -30.13 28.03
CA LYS A 485 1.52 -30.91 27.04
C LYS A 485 2.94 -30.38 26.84
N THR A 486 3.80 -31.22 26.26
CA THR A 486 5.18 -30.86 25.88
C THR A 486 5.20 -29.64 24.95
N PRO A 487 5.84 -28.51 25.32
CA PRO A 487 5.83 -27.30 24.52
C PRO A 487 6.44 -27.47 23.13
N ILE A 488 5.83 -26.83 22.14
CA ILE A 488 6.30 -26.83 20.74
C ILE A 488 6.90 -25.46 20.41
N PHE A 489 8.17 -25.41 20.04
CA PHE A 489 8.82 -24.23 19.47
C PHE A 489 8.72 -24.28 17.95
N TRP A 490 7.94 -23.39 17.36
CA TRP A 490 7.51 -23.44 15.96
C TRP A 490 8.07 -22.27 15.15
N CYS A 491 8.90 -22.56 14.14
CA CYS A 491 9.43 -21.58 13.21
C CYS A 491 8.66 -21.57 11.88
N THR A 492 8.13 -20.40 11.47
CA THR A 492 7.33 -20.24 10.24
C THR A 492 7.56 -18.90 9.55
N ASN A 493 7.08 -18.78 8.31
CA ASN A 493 7.33 -17.63 7.45
C ASN A 493 6.53 -16.38 7.83
N SER A 494 5.31 -16.54 8.37
CA SER A 494 4.40 -15.42 8.64
C SER A 494 3.54 -15.65 9.87
N LEU A 495 3.02 -14.55 10.43
CA LEU A 495 2.08 -14.54 11.54
C LEU A 495 0.78 -15.28 11.19
N ASP A 496 0.22 -15.07 10.00
CA ASP A 496 -1.05 -15.70 9.59
C ASP A 496 -0.98 -17.22 9.66
N HIS A 497 0.13 -17.81 9.21
CA HIS A 497 0.31 -19.25 9.27
C HIS A 497 0.41 -19.75 10.73
N PHE A 498 1.09 -18.99 11.59
CA PHE A 498 1.17 -19.29 13.02
C PHE A 498 -0.20 -19.21 13.70
N GLU A 499 -0.96 -18.14 13.47
CA GLU A 499 -2.30 -17.96 14.06
C GLU A 499 -3.30 -19.00 13.56
N MET A 500 -3.24 -19.37 12.28
CA MET A 500 -4.07 -20.45 11.73
C MET A 500 -3.77 -21.80 12.36
N LEU A 501 -2.49 -22.11 12.61
CA LEU A 501 -2.10 -23.32 13.33
C LEU A 501 -2.61 -23.29 14.77
N VAL A 502 -2.34 -22.21 15.51
CA VAL A 502 -2.75 -22.02 16.90
C VAL A 502 -4.27 -22.15 17.05
N LYS A 503 -5.04 -21.62 16.11
CA LYS A 503 -6.51 -21.66 16.12
C LYS A 503 -7.09 -23.08 16.11
N TYR A 504 -6.44 -24.02 15.43
CA TYR A 504 -6.92 -25.41 15.30
C TYR A 504 -6.15 -26.40 16.17
N LEU A 505 -5.10 -25.94 16.85
CA LEU A 505 -4.35 -26.73 17.80
C LEU A 505 -5.17 -26.96 19.08
N ASP A 506 -4.89 -28.05 19.77
CA ASP A 506 -5.46 -28.31 21.09
C ASP A 506 -5.13 -27.13 22.05
N PRO A 507 -6.12 -26.50 22.70
CA PRO A 507 -5.87 -25.43 23.66
C PRO A 507 -4.94 -25.82 24.82
N ASP A 508 -4.80 -27.12 25.13
CA ASP A 508 -3.87 -27.62 26.15
C ASP A 508 -2.44 -27.85 25.62
N GLN A 509 -2.16 -27.53 24.36
CA GLN A 509 -0.84 -27.64 23.73
C GLN A 509 -0.11 -26.29 23.76
N PRO A 510 0.93 -26.10 24.61
CA PRO A 510 1.76 -24.90 24.56
C PRO A 510 2.53 -24.84 23.23
N ILE A 511 2.55 -23.66 22.63
CA ILE A 511 3.29 -23.40 21.38
C ILE A 511 3.93 -22.02 21.38
N HIS A 512 5.19 -21.96 20.97
CA HIS A 512 6.04 -20.77 20.98
C HIS A 512 6.48 -20.44 19.56
N GLY A 513 6.09 -19.27 19.06
CA GLY A 513 6.32 -18.83 17.69
C GLY A 513 7.67 -18.17 17.47
N MET A 514 8.28 -18.48 16.34
CA MET A 514 9.48 -17.84 15.78
C MET A 514 9.27 -17.57 14.29
N VAL A 515 9.87 -16.50 13.77
CA VAL A 515 9.73 -16.12 12.36
C VAL A 515 11.00 -16.45 11.58
N THR A 516 10.84 -16.80 10.31
CA THR A 516 11.98 -16.93 9.38
C THR A 516 12.36 -15.59 8.76
N LEU A 517 13.52 -15.56 8.09
CA LEU A 517 13.93 -14.42 7.27
C LEU A 517 13.41 -14.48 5.83
N MET A 518 12.42 -15.33 5.50
CA MET A 518 11.99 -15.55 4.11
C MET A 518 11.52 -14.26 3.42
N GLU A 519 10.76 -13.42 4.13
CA GLU A 519 10.20 -12.16 3.65
C GLU A 519 11.14 -10.96 3.92
N SER A 520 12.35 -11.24 4.39
CA SER A 520 13.30 -10.21 4.79
C SER A 520 14.40 -9.95 3.76
N LYS A 521 14.83 -8.68 3.66
CA LYS A 521 16.07 -8.31 2.96
C LYS A 521 17.34 -8.91 3.58
N TYR A 522 17.28 -9.37 4.83
CA TYR A 522 18.39 -10.01 5.54
C TYR A 522 18.52 -11.51 5.30
N ARG A 523 17.71 -12.08 4.41
CA ARG A 523 17.74 -13.51 4.08
C ARG A 523 19.12 -13.97 3.58
N SER A 524 19.83 -14.75 4.39
CA SER A 524 21.07 -15.43 4.01
C SER A 524 21.33 -16.66 4.88
N ALA A 525 22.21 -17.56 4.42
CA ALA A 525 22.57 -18.75 5.20
C ALA A 525 23.28 -18.39 6.51
N GLU A 526 24.16 -17.38 6.48
CA GLU A 526 24.87 -16.87 7.66
C GLU A 526 23.88 -16.24 8.67
N ASN A 527 22.92 -15.46 8.19
CA ASN A 527 21.93 -14.83 9.06
C ASN A 527 20.92 -15.83 9.61
N ASN A 528 20.62 -16.92 8.90
CA ASN A 528 19.82 -18.02 9.46
C ASN A 528 20.52 -18.70 10.64
N GLN A 529 21.84 -18.91 10.56
CA GLN A 529 22.63 -19.46 11.68
C GLN A 529 22.64 -18.51 12.88
N LYS A 530 22.78 -17.21 12.62
CA LYS A 530 22.70 -16.18 13.69
C LYS A 530 21.31 -16.10 14.31
N ALA A 531 20.25 -16.17 13.51
CA ALA A 531 18.88 -16.24 14.01
C ALA A 531 18.66 -17.49 14.88
N ALA A 532 19.20 -18.64 14.45
CA ALA A 532 19.16 -19.88 15.22
C ALA A 532 19.85 -19.73 16.58
N HIS A 533 21.02 -19.10 16.61
CA HIS A 533 21.73 -18.78 17.85
C HIS A 533 20.90 -17.90 18.79
N ILE A 534 20.34 -16.79 18.28
CA ILE A 534 19.51 -15.88 19.08
C ILE A 534 18.33 -16.63 19.71
N TYR A 535 17.60 -17.41 18.92
CA TYR A 535 16.47 -18.19 19.43
C TYR A 535 16.90 -19.30 20.39
N ALA A 536 18.04 -19.96 20.15
CA ALA A 536 18.55 -21.00 21.04
C ALA A 536 18.84 -20.44 22.44
N GLN A 537 19.50 -19.27 22.52
CA GLN A 537 19.79 -18.61 23.79
C GLN A 537 18.50 -18.28 24.58
N GLU A 538 17.45 -17.83 23.90
CA GLU A 538 16.14 -17.61 24.53
C GLU A 538 15.49 -18.92 25.01
N ILE A 539 15.55 -19.99 24.22
CA ILE A 539 14.98 -21.30 24.60
C ILE A 539 15.70 -21.92 25.80
N ILE A 540 17.03 -21.80 25.85
CA ILE A 540 17.85 -22.29 26.97
C ILE A 540 17.45 -21.57 28.27
N LYS A 541 17.18 -20.27 28.18
CA LYS A 541 16.67 -19.47 29.31
C LYS A 541 15.25 -19.87 29.72
N LEU A 542 14.41 -20.21 28.75
CA LEU A 542 12.99 -20.52 28.91
C LEU A 542 12.71 -21.84 29.63
N CYS A 543 13.37 -22.89 29.17
CA CYS A 543 12.99 -24.27 29.47
C CYS A 543 14.22 -25.12 29.81
N PRO A 544 15.04 -24.75 30.81
CA PRO A 544 16.30 -25.45 31.07
C PRO A 544 16.13 -26.92 31.45
N GLU A 545 14.99 -27.31 32.04
CA GLU A 545 14.72 -28.66 32.55
C GLU A 545 13.48 -29.33 31.93
N GLN A 546 12.86 -28.72 30.91
CA GLN A 546 11.61 -29.21 30.32
C GLN A 546 11.88 -29.96 29.01
N ASP A 547 11.14 -31.04 28.78
CA ASP A 547 11.08 -31.69 27.47
C ASP A 547 10.43 -30.74 26.46
N ILE A 548 11.08 -30.54 25.30
CA ILE A 548 10.57 -29.65 24.26
C ILE A 548 10.56 -30.33 22.89
N VAL A 549 9.60 -29.93 22.06
CA VAL A 549 9.57 -30.23 20.63
C VAL A 549 9.99 -28.98 19.88
N ILE A 550 10.94 -29.12 18.95
CA ILE A 550 11.29 -28.04 18.03
C ILE A 550 10.73 -28.41 16.65
N SER A 551 10.02 -27.48 16.03
CA SER A 551 9.30 -27.71 14.79
C SER A 551 9.47 -26.54 13.81
N ALA A 552 9.40 -26.84 12.52
CA ALA A 552 9.41 -25.80 11.49
C ALA A 552 8.61 -26.17 10.25
N TRP A 553 8.09 -25.13 9.60
CA TRP A 553 7.55 -25.19 8.25
C TRP A 553 8.53 -24.65 7.21
N CYS A 554 8.76 -25.42 6.13
CA CYS A 554 9.46 -24.99 4.93
C CYS A 554 10.82 -24.30 5.21
N GLU A 555 10.96 -23.00 4.98
CA GLU A 555 12.21 -22.26 5.18
C GLU A 555 12.69 -22.27 6.65
N GLY A 556 11.79 -22.48 7.62
CA GLY A 556 12.15 -22.57 9.03
C GLY A 556 13.11 -23.73 9.35
N ALA A 557 13.12 -24.77 8.52
CA ALA A 557 14.08 -25.89 8.63
C ALA A 557 15.54 -25.42 8.58
N LYS A 558 15.82 -24.28 7.93
CA LYS A 558 17.16 -23.68 7.83
C LYS A 558 17.64 -23.03 9.14
N ILE A 559 16.73 -22.82 10.09
CA ILE A 559 17.01 -22.22 11.41
C ILE A 559 16.96 -23.29 12.49
N VAL A 560 15.91 -24.12 12.51
CA VAL A 560 15.63 -24.98 13.67
C VAL A 560 16.61 -26.13 13.89
N ILE A 561 17.34 -26.60 12.86
CA ILE A 561 18.34 -27.66 13.04
C ILE A 561 19.55 -27.14 13.83
N ASP A 562 20.01 -25.94 13.50
CA ASP A 562 21.09 -25.27 14.24
C ASP A 562 20.68 -25.00 15.68
N LEU A 563 19.50 -24.40 15.84
CA LEU A 563 18.90 -24.10 17.13
C LEU A 563 18.78 -25.37 17.98
N ALA A 564 18.28 -26.47 17.42
CA ALA A 564 18.09 -27.72 18.16
C ALA A 564 19.40 -28.37 18.60
N ASN A 565 20.48 -28.25 17.81
CA ASN A 565 21.81 -28.70 18.22
C ASN A 565 22.31 -27.88 19.41
N GLU A 566 22.25 -26.54 19.30
CA GLU A 566 22.75 -25.63 20.33
C GLU A 566 22.00 -25.79 21.66
N VAL A 567 20.66 -25.87 21.60
CA VAL A 567 19.81 -26.09 22.78
C VAL A 567 20.11 -27.44 23.46
N ARG A 568 20.38 -28.50 22.69
CA ARG A 568 20.78 -29.81 23.23
C ARG A 568 22.18 -29.79 23.83
N GLU A 569 23.14 -29.12 23.19
CA GLU A 569 24.50 -28.95 23.72
C GLU A 569 24.49 -28.22 25.07
N ALA A 570 23.55 -27.30 25.27
CA ALA A 570 23.31 -26.62 26.53
C ALA A 570 22.56 -27.47 27.58
N GLY A 571 22.17 -28.71 27.27
CA GLY A 571 21.56 -29.66 28.21
C GLY A 571 20.04 -29.72 28.22
N VAL A 572 19.35 -28.93 27.38
CA VAL A 572 17.88 -28.97 27.27
C VAL A 572 17.45 -30.21 26.47
N ASN A 573 16.45 -30.94 26.96
CA ASN A 573 15.99 -32.16 26.32
C ASN A 573 15.04 -31.88 25.14
N VAL A 574 15.59 -31.80 23.93
CA VAL A 574 14.79 -31.79 22.70
C VAL A 574 14.35 -33.23 22.39
N VAL A 575 13.12 -33.56 22.77
CA VAL A 575 12.56 -34.92 22.62
C VAL A 575 12.24 -35.27 21.17
N LEU A 576 11.93 -34.27 20.34
CA LEU A 576 11.70 -34.45 18.91
C LEU A 576 12.00 -33.17 18.13
N LEU A 577 12.72 -33.33 17.02
CA LEU A 577 12.81 -32.34 15.95
C LEU A 577 11.81 -32.69 14.84
N PHE A 578 10.80 -31.86 14.60
CA PHE A 578 9.72 -32.12 13.63
C PHE A 578 9.80 -31.16 12.43
N ILE A 579 10.27 -31.65 11.28
CA ILE A 579 10.54 -30.83 10.08
C ILE A 579 9.46 -31.05 9.02
N GLN A 580 8.88 -29.98 8.50
CA GLN A 580 7.88 -30.05 7.44
C GLN A 580 8.39 -29.49 6.11
N ASP A 581 8.30 -30.34 5.10
CA ASP A 581 8.33 -30.02 3.67
C ASP A 581 9.60 -29.35 3.14
N ASN A 582 10.70 -29.41 3.89
CA ASN A 582 12.01 -28.96 3.45
C ASN A 582 13.15 -29.74 4.14
N PHE A 583 13.77 -30.66 3.41
CA PHE A 583 14.90 -31.44 3.90
C PHE A 583 16.21 -30.64 3.77
N ILE A 584 16.92 -30.48 4.88
CA ILE A 584 18.22 -29.79 4.96
C ILE A 584 19.28 -30.79 5.43
N PRO A 585 20.35 -31.07 4.64
CA PRO A 585 21.37 -32.06 4.98
C PRO A 585 22.35 -31.49 6.02
N LYS A 586 21.91 -31.43 7.27
CA LYS A 586 22.68 -30.90 8.40
C LYS A 586 22.62 -31.84 9.59
N LEU A 587 23.78 -32.07 10.22
CA LEU A 587 23.94 -33.12 11.24
C LEU A 587 23.10 -32.78 12.47
N TYR A 588 22.38 -33.77 12.98
CA TYR A 588 21.57 -33.73 14.18
C TYR A 588 21.44 -35.15 14.75
N ASP A 589 21.87 -35.35 16.00
CA ASP A 589 21.92 -36.67 16.62
C ASP A 589 20.68 -36.98 17.50
N GLY A 590 19.64 -36.15 17.42
CA GLY A 590 18.38 -36.33 18.15
C GLY A 590 17.29 -37.04 17.35
N PRO A 591 16.23 -37.54 18.02
CA PRO A 591 15.05 -38.08 17.35
C PRO A 591 14.43 -37.07 16.38
N THR A 592 14.17 -37.48 15.14
CA THR A 592 13.66 -36.59 14.10
C THR A 592 12.42 -37.15 13.40
N ALA A 593 11.48 -36.30 13.06
CA ALA A 593 10.34 -36.67 12.24
C ALA A 593 10.21 -35.71 11.05
N PHE A 594 9.93 -36.27 9.88
CA PHE A 594 9.71 -35.51 8.66
C PHE A 594 8.27 -35.66 8.20
N TYR A 595 7.64 -34.55 7.83
CA TYR A 595 6.36 -34.54 7.13
C TYR A 595 6.54 -33.90 5.75
N PHE A 596 6.21 -34.63 4.68
CA PHE A 596 6.35 -34.15 3.31
C PHE A 596 5.00 -33.95 2.62
N THR A 597 4.83 -32.82 1.94
CA THR A 597 3.72 -32.64 0.99
C THR A 597 4.00 -33.42 -0.30
N LYS A 598 3.01 -33.51 -1.19
CA LYS A 598 3.13 -34.23 -2.46
C LYS A 598 4.39 -33.86 -3.24
N LEU A 599 4.64 -32.55 -3.40
CA LEU A 599 5.78 -32.06 -4.16
C LEU A 599 7.10 -32.24 -3.41
N GLY A 600 7.10 -32.01 -2.08
CA GLY A 600 8.28 -32.24 -1.24
C GLY A 600 8.72 -33.70 -1.29
N MET A 601 7.78 -34.63 -1.12
CA MET A 601 8.05 -36.06 -1.13
C MET A 601 8.54 -36.54 -2.51
N LYS A 602 7.91 -36.03 -3.57
CA LYS A 602 8.33 -36.32 -4.94
C LYS A 602 9.75 -35.83 -5.21
N ARG A 603 10.09 -34.58 -4.87
CA ARG A 603 11.43 -34.02 -5.07
C ARG A 603 12.49 -34.80 -4.29
N TYR A 604 12.19 -35.13 -3.04
CA TYR A 604 13.07 -35.91 -2.19
C TYR A 604 13.33 -37.31 -2.79
N ARG A 605 12.28 -38.08 -3.11
CA ARG A 605 12.45 -39.43 -3.69
C ARG A 605 13.03 -39.45 -5.11
N GLU A 606 12.67 -38.50 -5.96
CA GLU A 606 13.16 -38.44 -7.35
C GLU A 606 14.62 -37.98 -7.46
N GLN A 607 15.18 -37.30 -6.43
CA GLN A 607 16.57 -36.84 -6.44
C GLN A 607 17.56 -37.85 -5.86
N TYR A 608 17.16 -38.71 -4.92
CA TYR A 608 18.07 -39.66 -4.26
C TYR A 608 17.84 -41.10 -4.73
N PHE A 609 18.88 -41.94 -4.72
CA PHE A 609 18.79 -43.35 -5.09
C PHE A 609 18.25 -44.17 -3.91
N ASP A 610 18.79 -43.94 -2.71
CA ASP A 610 18.23 -44.38 -1.44
C ASP A 610 18.02 -43.13 -0.54
N PRO A 611 16.79 -42.57 -0.52
CA PRO A 611 16.49 -41.39 0.25
C PRO A 611 16.73 -41.60 1.76
N ASP A 612 16.37 -42.76 2.30
CA ASP A 612 16.44 -43.07 3.74
C ASP A 612 17.88 -43.17 4.21
N PHE A 613 18.76 -43.74 3.38
CA PHE A 613 20.21 -43.72 3.62
C PHE A 613 20.74 -42.30 3.81
N GLY A 614 20.22 -41.37 3.01
CA GLY A 614 20.53 -39.96 3.00
C GLY A 614 20.12 -39.21 4.25
N ILE A 615 18.87 -39.37 4.69
CA ILE A 615 18.42 -38.79 5.97
C ILE A 615 19.29 -39.34 7.10
N GLY A 616 19.49 -40.66 7.14
CA GLY A 616 20.30 -41.30 8.18
C GLY A 616 21.80 -40.98 8.15
N LYS A 617 22.31 -40.16 7.20
CA LYS A 617 23.68 -39.59 7.29
C LYS A 617 23.74 -38.39 8.22
N TYR A 618 22.65 -37.64 8.28
CA TYR A 618 22.57 -36.38 9.00
C TYR A 618 21.76 -36.50 10.28
N PHE A 619 20.73 -37.35 10.28
CA PHE A 619 19.83 -37.52 11.41
C PHE A 619 20.12 -38.86 12.09
N THR A 620 21.24 -38.91 12.82
CA THR A 620 21.80 -40.14 13.44
C THR A 620 21.04 -40.58 14.68
N GLY A 621 20.23 -39.68 15.24
CA GLY A 621 19.29 -39.94 16.34
C GLY A 621 18.06 -40.77 15.95
N GLY A 622 17.99 -41.28 14.72
CA GLY A 622 16.86 -42.01 14.17
C GLY A 622 15.78 -41.07 13.64
N PHE A 623 15.01 -41.54 12.65
CA PHE A 623 13.96 -40.73 12.05
C PHE A 623 12.70 -41.51 11.67
N THR A 624 11.58 -40.78 11.59
CA THR A 624 10.31 -41.24 11.01
C THR A 624 9.90 -40.32 9.86
N THR A 625 9.14 -40.83 8.89
CA THR A 625 8.65 -40.04 7.76
C THR A 625 7.15 -40.21 7.58
N PHE A 626 6.47 -39.10 7.34
CA PHE A 626 5.06 -38.99 7.01
C PHE A 626 4.91 -38.25 5.69
N SER A 627 3.85 -38.53 4.95
CA SER A 627 3.54 -37.79 3.73
C SER A 627 2.05 -37.75 3.45
N ASP A 628 1.60 -36.66 2.84
CA ASP A 628 0.23 -36.49 2.36
C ASP A 628 0.21 -35.98 0.91
N ASP A 629 -0.88 -36.19 0.18
CA ASP A 629 -1.05 -35.78 -1.22
C ASP A 629 -1.46 -34.30 -1.37
N ILE A 630 -1.30 -33.52 -0.32
CA ILE A 630 -1.57 -32.07 -0.28
C ILE A 630 -0.50 -31.33 -1.11
N GLU A 631 -0.92 -30.31 -1.86
CA GLU A 631 0.00 -29.43 -2.59
C GLU A 631 0.69 -28.44 -1.64
N HIS A 632 1.98 -28.17 -1.86
CA HIS A 632 2.79 -27.26 -1.02
C HIS A 632 2.13 -25.89 -0.77
N VAL A 633 1.56 -25.30 -1.83
CA VAL A 633 0.91 -23.98 -1.75
C VAL A 633 -0.45 -24.06 -1.05
N ALA A 634 -1.17 -25.18 -1.19
CA ALA A 634 -2.46 -25.38 -0.54
C ALA A 634 -2.30 -25.48 0.98
N PHE A 635 -1.22 -26.11 1.45
CA PHE A 635 -0.88 -26.13 2.88
C PHE A 635 -0.76 -24.73 3.49
N TYR A 636 -0.33 -23.73 2.71
CA TYR A 636 -0.18 -22.36 3.20
C TYR A 636 -1.46 -21.51 3.04
N LYS A 637 -2.25 -21.75 1.99
CA LYS A 637 -3.37 -20.87 1.60
C LYS A 637 -4.76 -21.40 1.91
N ASP A 638 -4.90 -22.70 2.15
CA ASP A 638 -6.19 -23.34 2.39
C ASP A 638 -6.37 -23.65 3.88
N PRO A 639 -7.29 -22.95 4.58
CA PRO A 639 -7.57 -23.20 5.99
C PRO A 639 -8.00 -24.64 6.31
N SER A 640 -8.58 -25.35 5.34
CA SER A 640 -8.97 -26.75 5.52
C SER A 640 -7.76 -27.68 5.63
N CYS A 641 -6.70 -27.40 4.87
CA CYS A 641 -5.45 -28.16 4.90
C CYS A 641 -4.70 -27.94 6.21
N ILE A 642 -4.58 -26.69 6.67
CA ILE A 642 -3.93 -26.37 7.96
C ILE A 642 -4.71 -26.98 9.13
N LYS A 643 -6.04 -26.92 9.08
CA LYS A 643 -6.89 -27.55 10.09
C LYS A 643 -6.65 -29.06 10.17
N GLN A 644 -6.64 -29.75 9.03
CA GLN A 644 -6.38 -31.19 8.99
C GLN A 644 -5.00 -31.51 9.55
N PHE A 645 -3.98 -30.75 9.16
CA PHE A 645 -2.62 -30.92 9.67
C PHE A 645 -2.54 -30.67 11.19
N ALA A 646 -3.09 -29.57 11.69
CA ALA A 646 -3.09 -29.23 13.11
C ALA A 646 -3.75 -30.32 13.98
N GLN A 647 -4.77 -30.99 13.44
CA GLN A 647 -5.45 -32.12 14.09
C GLN A 647 -4.61 -33.40 14.10
N MET A 648 -3.80 -33.64 13.06
CA MET A 648 -2.95 -34.83 12.95
C MET A 648 -1.60 -34.68 13.64
N MET A 649 -1.07 -33.45 13.73
CA MET A 649 0.29 -33.16 14.20
C MET A 649 0.59 -33.71 15.60
N PRO A 650 -0.27 -33.56 16.63
CA PRO A 650 0.01 -34.13 17.95
C PRO A 650 0.20 -35.65 17.92
N SER A 651 -0.63 -36.38 17.17
CA SER A 651 -0.53 -37.84 17.04
C SER A 651 0.73 -38.26 16.29
N MET A 652 1.14 -37.53 15.25
CA MET A 652 2.41 -37.78 14.55
C MET A 652 3.61 -37.57 15.48
N ILE A 653 3.61 -36.50 16.28
CA ILE A 653 4.66 -36.23 17.27
C ILE A 653 4.74 -37.37 18.30
N GLU A 654 3.60 -37.79 18.85
CA GLU A 654 3.54 -38.87 19.83
C GLU A 654 3.99 -40.22 19.26
N GLU A 655 3.55 -40.55 18.04
CA GLU A 655 3.99 -41.77 17.32
C GLU A 655 5.50 -41.76 17.12
N SER A 656 6.07 -40.65 16.63
CA SER A 656 7.51 -40.52 16.42
C SER A 656 8.32 -40.66 17.70
N ILE A 657 7.87 -40.04 18.80
CA ILE A 657 8.54 -40.16 20.10
C ILE A 657 8.51 -41.62 20.56
N ASN A 658 7.35 -42.29 20.48
CA ASN A 658 7.24 -43.70 20.86
C ASN A 658 8.13 -44.63 20.03
N VAL A 659 8.19 -44.41 18.72
CA VAL A 659 9.04 -45.23 17.82
C VAL A 659 10.52 -44.95 18.07
N LEU A 660 10.94 -43.70 18.18
CA LEU A 660 12.36 -43.34 18.15
C LEU A 660 13.03 -43.32 19.53
N VAL A 661 12.26 -43.03 20.57
CA VAL A 661 12.74 -42.91 21.96
C VAL A 661 12.46 -44.17 22.76
N ASN A 662 11.28 -44.79 22.59
CA ASN A 662 10.84 -45.89 23.44
C ASN A 662 11.08 -47.30 22.84
N SER A 663 11.41 -47.43 21.55
CA SER A 663 11.73 -48.73 20.93
C SER A 663 13.24 -48.98 20.89
N SER A 664 13.68 -50.13 21.42
CA SER A 664 15.09 -50.58 21.48
C SER A 664 15.59 -51.15 20.14
N THR A 665 15.20 -50.53 19.03
CA THR A 665 15.56 -51.02 17.70
C THR A 665 17.00 -50.61 17.39
N GLN A 666 17.87 -51.61 17.29
CA GLN A 666 19.31 -51.49 17.04
C GLN A 666 19.53 -50.69 15.74
N ARG A 667 20.04 -49.47 15.87
CA ARG A 667 20.30 -48.59 14.73
C ARG A 667 21.56 -49.08 14.04
N ASP A 668 21.42 -49.65 12.83
CA ASP A 668 22.54 -50.08 12.01
C ASP A 668 23.49 -48.90 11.77
N THR A 669 24.62 -48.91 12.46
CA THR A 669 25.69 -47.91 12.32
C THR A 669 26.48 -48.25 11.07
N ILE A 670 25.92 -47.91 9.92
CA ILE A 670 26.67 -47.94 8.68
C ILE A 670 27.87 -46.99 8.83
N GLN A 671 29.09 -47.45 8.55
CA GLN A 671 30.26 -46.56 8.43
C GLN A 671 30.06 -45.66 7.20
N LYS A 672 29.45 -44.49 7.41
CA LYS A 672 29.18 -43.52 6.35
C LYS A 672 30.30 -42.48 6.34
N GLN A 673 31.00 -42.32 5.22
CA GLN A 673 31.85 -41.14 5.00
C GLN A 673 30.94 -39.92 4.86
N ILE A 674 30.96 -39.03 5.86
CA ILE A 674 30.27 -37.74 5.79
C ILE A 674 31.23 -36.76 5.14
N LEU A 675 30.94 -36.31 3.93
CA LEU A 675 31.67 -35.24 3.28
C LEU A 675 30.94 -33.91 3.60
N ARG A 676 31.69 -32.85 3.95
CA ARG A 676 31.14 -31.50 4.15
C ARG A 676 31.07 -30.77 2.81
N GLU A 677 30.39 -29.64 2.75
CA GLU A 677 30.26 -28.81 1.53
C GLU A 677 31.59 -28.58 0.77
N ASP A 678 32.66 -28.21 1.49
CA ASP A 678 34.00 -28.03 0.90
C ASP A 678 34.70 -29.32 0.44
N ASP A 679 34.19 -30.46 0.90
CA ASP A 679 34.64 -31.80 0.56
C ASP A 679 33.96 -32.34 -0.72
N TYR A 680 33.07 -31.54 -1.35
CA TYR A 680 32.37 -31.83 -2.61
C TYR A 680 32.82 -30.98 -3.80
N LYS A 681 34.12 -30.99 -4.11
CA LYS A 681 34.68 -30.35 -5.30
C LYS A 681 35.27 -31.39 -6.22
N ALA A 682 34.77 -31.43 -7.44
CA ALA A 682 35.25 -32.34 -8.47
C ALA A 682 35.47 -31.59 -9.77
N HIS A 683 36.48 -32.02 -10.54
CA HIS A 683 36.54 -31.71 -11.95
C HIS A 683 36.16 -32.95 -12.75
N LEU A 684 35.10 -32.83 -13.54
CA LEU A 684 34.54 -33.89 -14.35
C LEU A 684 34.92 -33.67 -15.80
N VAL A 685 35.53 -34.68 -16.42
CA VAL A 685 35.80 -34.70 -17.85
C VAL A 685 35.22 -35.98 -18.43
N LEU A 686 34.26 -35.84 -19.34
CA LEU A 686 33.80 -36.95 -20.15
C LEU A 686 34.83 -37.26 -21.24
N GLN A 687 35.34 -38.49 -21.26
CA GLN A 687 36.27 -38.98 -22.27
C GLN A 687 35.56 -39.95 -23.22
N GLY A 688 35.59 -39.61 -24.51
CA GLY A 688 34.98 -40.38 -25.60
C GLY A 688 34.67 -39.48 -26.80
N PRO A 689 34.44 -40.06 -28.00
CA PRO A 689 34.13 -39.28 -29.19
C PRO A 689 32.78 -38.54 -29.02
N PRO A 690 32.71 -37.22 -29.32
CA PRO A 690 31.55 -36.37 -28.99
C PRO A 690 30.25 -36.63 -29.78
N PHE A 691 30.06 -37.78 -30.44
CA PHE A 691 28.99 -37.97 -31.44
C PHE A 691 28.30 -39.34 -31.46
N SER A 692 27.86 -39.90 -30.32
CA SER A 692 27.03 -41.13 -30.36
C SER A 692 26.10 -41.38 -29.15
N ILE A 693 25.59 -40.33 -28.49
CA ILE A 693 24.53 -40.52 -27.48
C ILE A 693 23.17 -40.40 -28.18
N HIS A 694 22.61 -41.55 -28.56
CA HIS A 694 21.27 -41.66 -29.14
C HIS A 694 20.23 -41.86 -28.03
N ARG A 695 19.05 -41.25 -28.16
CA ARG A 695 17.97 -41.33 -27.15
C ARG A 695 17.42 -42.76 -26.94
N GLU A 696 17.69 -43.65 -27.89
CA GLU A 696 17.13 -45.01 -27.94
C GLU A 696 18.19 -46.12 -27.82
N ALA A 697 19.47 -45.78 -27.60
CA ALA A 697 20.55 -46.77 -27.49
C ALA A 697 21.32 -46.59 -26.18
N SER A 698 21.66 -47.70 -25.51
CA SER A 698 22.55 -47.64 -24.35
C SER A 698 23.88 -47.01 -24.77
N CYS A 699 24.35 -46.04 -24.01
CA CYS A 699 25.64 -45.39 -24.25
C CYS A 699 26.66 -45.82 -23.20
N SER A 700 27.92 -45.91 -23.61
CA SER A 700 29.05 -46.16 -22.72
C SER A 700 30.10 -45.09 -22.93
N PHE A 701 30.56 -44.50 -21.84
CA PHE A 701 31.57 -43.45 -21.86
C PHE A 701 32.41 -43.50 -20.58
N ASN A 702 33.60 -42.93 -20.64
CA ASN A 702 34.45 -42.80 -19.46
C ASN A 702 34.26 -41.42 -18.86
N VAL A 703 34.11 -41.37 -17.53
CA VAL A 703 34.14 -40.12 -16.77
C VAL A 703 35.47 -40.11 -16.02
N GLU A 704 36.33 -39.16 -16.36
CA GLU A 704 37.46 -38.81 -15.52
C GLU A 704 36.94 -37.91 -14.40
N VAL A 705 37.09 -38.38 -13.16
CA VAL A 705 36.80 -37.63 -11.95
C VAL A 705 38.13 -37.24 -11.33
N LYS A 706 38.35 -35.94 -11.16
CA LYS A 706 39.44 -35.41 -10.35
C LYS A 706 38.88 -34.90 -9.03
N ASN A 707 39.41 -35.39 -7.92
CA ASN A 707 39.08 -34.85 -6.60
C ASN A 707 39.74 -33.47 -6.46
N MET A 708 38.92 -32.43 -6.33
CA MET A 708 39.36 -31.05 -6.13
C MET A 708 39.16 -30.59 -4.68
N SER A 709 38.71 -31.48 -3.80
CA SER A 709 38.53 -31.26 -2.37
C SER A 709 39.78 -31.57 -1.57
N LYS A 710 39.72 -31.24 -0.28
CA LYS A 710 40.84 -31.39 0.66
C LYS A 710 40.87 -32.75 1.37
N VAL A 711 39.84 -33.58 1.17
CA VAL A 711 39.72 -34.90 1.82
C VAL A 711 39.80 -36.02 0.80
N THR A 712 40.33 -37.17 1.24
CA THR A 712 40.35 -38.40 0.45
C THR A 712 38.97 -39.04 0.45
N TRP A 713 38.43 -39.36 -0.72
CA TRP A 713 37.16 -40.08 -0.83
C TRP A 713 37.40 -41.60 -0.74
N THR A 714 36.69 -42.28 0.16
CA THR A 714 36.91 -43.71 0.43
C THR A 714 35.83 -44.59 -0.23
N PRO A 715 36.22 -45.69 -0.90
CA PRO A 715 35.27 -46.63 -1.50
C PRO A 715 34.58 -47.47 -0.42
N SER A 716 33.27 -47.72 -0.56
CA SER A 716 32.60 -48.83 0.12
C SER A 716 31.40 -49.38 -0.68
N GLU A 717 30.84 -50.50 -0.24
CA GLU A 717 29.67 -51.13 -0.88
C GLU A 717 28.42 -50.24 -0.79
N GLN A 718 28.36 -49.37 0.23
CA GLN A 718 27.25 -48.46 0.48
C GLN A 718 27.62 -46.99 0.20
N SER A 719 28.90 -46.62 0.28
CA SER A 719 29.46 -45.29 -0.01
C SER A 719 30.25 -45.24 -1.33
N GLY A 720 29.82 -44.36 -2.21
CA GLY A 720 30.49 -44.06 -3.49
C GLY A 720 29.86 -42.81 -4.07
N ILE A 721 30.46 -42.23 -5.10
CA ILE A 721 29.83 -41.05 -5.71
C ILE A 721 28.80 -41.52 -6.74
N ILE A 722 27.57 -41.06 -6.56
CA ILE A 722 26.48 -41.38 -7.45
C ILE A 722 26.57 -40.45 -8.65
N LEU A 723 26.75 -41.03 -9.83
CA LEU A 723 26.69 -40.27 -11.07
C LEU A 723 25.24 -40.26 -11.54
N MET A 724 24.56 -39.12 -11.36
CA MET A 724 23.22 -38.96 -11.92
C MET A 724 23.31 -38.35 -13.31
N VAL A 725 22.47 -38.88 -14.19
CA VAL A 725 22.33 -38.35 -15.54
C VAL A 725 20.96 -37.72 -15.70
N SER A 726 20.97 -36.39 -15.77
CA SER A 726 19.75 -35.61 -15.94
C SER A 726 19.53 -35.33 -17.42
N TRP A 727 18.33 -35.64 -17.92
CA TRP A 727 17.90 -35.27 -19.26
C TRP A 727 17.08 -33.98 -19.15
N LEU A 728 17.66 -32.85 -19.55
CA LEU A 728 17.00 -31.56 -19.36
C LEU A 728 15.92 -31.30 -20.42
N ASN A 729 14.66 -31.23 -19.98
CA ASN A 729 13.63 -30.35 -20.54
C ASN A 729 13.37 -29.20 -19.54
N TYR A 730 12.55 -28.20 -19.92
CA TYR A 730 12.14 -26.98 -19.20
C TYR A 730 11.76 -27.11 -17.70
N ALA A 731 11.85 -28.30 -17.08
CA ALA A 731 11.56 -28.59 -15.68
C ALA A 731 12.60 -29.44 -14.91
N TYR A 732 13.82 -29.67 -15.42
CA TYR A 732 14.88 -30.44 -14.72
C TYR A 732 14.45 -31.85 -14.23
N LYS A 733 13.95 -32.70 -15.12
CA LYS A 733 13.55 -34.08 -14.76
C LYS A 733 14.76 -35.03 -14.74
N VAL A 734 14.92 -35.78 -13.65
CA VAL A 734 15.90 -36.88 -13.58
C VAL A 734 15.24 -38.13 -14.18
N GLU A 735 15.75 -38.64 -15.31
CA GLU A 735 15.12 -39.77 -16.02
C GLU A 735 15.93 -41.08 -15.93
N ALA A 736 17.22 -41.04 -15.58
CA ALA A 736 18.05 -42.23 -15.36
C ALA A 736 19.16 -41.98 -14.31
N LYS A 737 19.37 -42.95 -13.42
CA LYS A 737 20.38 -42.88 -12.34
C LYS A 737 21.33 -44.07 -12.43
N LYS A 738 22.64 -43.85 -12.20
CA LYS A 738 23.62 -44.94 -12.10
C LYS A 738 24.57 -44.71 -10.92
N LYS A 739 24.56 -45.63 -9.95
CA LYS A 739 25.59 -45.65 -8.91
C LYS A 739 26.87 -46.25 -9.49
N VAL A 740 27.99 -45.55 -9.34
CA VAL A 740 29.33 -46.03 -9.73
C VAL A 740 30.24 -45.90 -8.52
N THR A 741 30.52 -47.03 -7.86
CA THR A 741 31.40 -47.08 -6.70
C THR A 741 32.86 -46.89 -7.10
N PHE A 742 33.62 -46.20 -6.26
CA PHE A 742 35.07 -46.09 -6.45
C PHE A 742 35.74 -47.44 -6.26
N THR A 743 36.74 -47.73 -7.08
CA THR A 743 37.53 -48.96 -7.00
C THR A 743 38.71 -48.86 -6.02
N GLN A 744 39.09 -47.63 -5.67
CA GLN A 744 40.15 -47.30 -4.72
C GLN A 744 39.86 -45.93 -4.07
N ALA A 745 40.58 -45.58 -3.01
CA ALA A 745 40.49 -44.25 -2.44
C ALA A 745 40.98 -43.19 -3.44
N LEU A 746 40.37 -42.01 -3.45
CA LEU A 746 40.75 -40.90 -4.32
C LEU A 746 41.20 -39.70 -3.50
N ALA A 747 42.52 -39.46 -3.41
CA ALA A 747 43.10 -38.39 -2.61
C ALA A 747 42.95 -37.01 -3.27
N PRO A 748 43.12 -35.90 -2.53
CA PRO A 748 43.11 -34.54 -3.07
C PRO A 748 44.03 -34.38 -4.28
N GLY A 749 43.48 -33.90 -5.40
CA GLY A 749 44.20 -33.66 -6.65
C GLY A 749 44.37 -34.89 -7.55
N GLU A 750 44.10 -36.10 -7.06
CA GLU A 750 44.18 -37.33 -7.85
C GLU A 750 43.02 -37.46 -8.83
N LYS A 751 43.24 -38.27 -9.87
CA LYS A 751 42.29 -38.56 -10.94
C LYS A 751 41.95 -40.04 -10.97
N MET A 752 40.69 -40.35 -11.22
CA MET A 752 40.20 -41.70 -11.47
C MET A 752 39.36 -41.71 -12.73
N GLN A 753 39.45 -42.79 -13.51
CA GLN A 753 38.53 -43.02 -14.62
C GLN A 753 37.47 -44.03 -14.23
N LEU A 754 36.22 -43.68 -14.48
CA LEU A 754 35.05 -44.51 -14.22
C LEU A 754 34.34 -44.81 -15.54
N ALA A 755 34.17 -46.10 -15.84
CA ALA A 755 33.36 -46.53 -16.97
C ALA A 755 31.87 -46.46 -16.61
N VAL A 756 31.10 -45.67 -17.36
CA VAL A 756 29.66 -45.48 -17.13
C VAL A 756 28.90 -46.07 -18.31
N ARG A 757 27.95 -46.97 -18.02
CA ARG A 757 26.97 -47.48 -18.98
C ARG A 757 25.57 -47.06 -18.55
N LEU A 758 24.86 -46.40 -19.45
CA LEU A 758 23.49 -45.90 -19.22
C LEU A 758 22.55 -46.47 -20.26
N ASP A 759 21.38 -46.90 -19.78
CA ASP A 759 20.29 -47.34 -20.62
C ASP A 759 19.34 -46.17 -20.93
N PRO A 760 18.67 -46.16 -22.09
CA PRO A 760 17.82 -45.05 -22.51
C PRO A 760 16.57 -44.91 -21.61
N PRO A 761 16.08 -43.68 -21.35
CA PRO A 761 14.86 -43.48 -20.57
C PRO A 761 13.61 -44.00 -21.32
N PRO A 762 12.53 -44.36 -20.62
CA PRO A 762 11.26 -44.73 -21.24
C PRO A 762 10.75 -43.62 -22.16
N THR A 763 10.30 -43.98 -23.36
CA THR A 763 10.08 -43.05 -24.49
C THR A 763 8.87 -42.14 -24.26
N ASP A 764 9.08 -40.84 -24.00
CA ASP A 764 8.07 -39.79 -24.23
C ASP A 764 8.48 -38.93 -25.45
N ARG A 765 7.74 -39.09 -26.55
CA ARG A 765 8.03 -38.51 -27.87
C ARG A 765 7.82 -36.98 -27.94
N THR A 766 7.38 -36.33 -26.86
CA THR A 766 7.04 -34.89 -26.86
C THR A 766 8.22 -33.94 -26.65
N LEU A 767 9.38 -34.44 -26.21
CA LEU A 767 10.56 -33.62 -25.91
C LEU A 767 11.40 -33.32 -27.17
N LYS A 768 11.53 -32.02 -27.54
CA LYS A 768 12.15 -31.57 -28.81
C LYS A 768 13.66 -31.35 -28.75
N ILE A 769 14.26 -31.14 -27.58
CA ILE A 769 15.72 -31.02 -27.39
C ILE A 769 16.05 -31.63 -26.02
N SER A 770 17.02 -32.55 -25.97
CA SER A 770 17.51 -33.13 -24.72
C SER A 770 19.03 -32.96 -24.63
N PHE A 771 19.52 -32.59 -23.45
CA PHE A 771 20.96 -32.59 -23.17
C PHE A 771 21.25 -33.69 -22.15
N LEU A 772 22.32 -34.43 -22.38
CA LEU A 772 22.88 -35.34 -21.38
C LEU A 772 23.68 -34.49 -20.40
N ARG A 773 23.21 -34.36 -19.16
CA ARG A 773 23.98 -33.75 -18.08
C ARG A 773 24.51 -34.84 -17.16
N VAL A 774 25.83 -34.95 -17.04
CA VAL A 774 26.48 -35.83 -16.07
C VAL A 774 26.91 -34.98 -14.87
N ASP A 775 26.42 -35.35 -13.70
CA ASP A 775 26.73 -34.70 -12.43
C ASP A 775 27.04 -35.76 -11.37
N LEU A 776 27.87 -35.39 -10.41
CA LEU A 776 28.09 -36.18 -9.21
C LEU A 776 27.03 -35.76 -8.18
N VAL A 777 26.50 -36.72 -7.46
CA VAL A 777 25.51 -36.54 -6.40
C VAL A 777 25.97 -37.40 -5.25
N ASP A 778 25.87 -36.89 -4.03
CA ASP A 778 25.93 -37.75 -2.86
C ASP A 778 24.51 -38.14 -2.43
N ASP A 779 24.29 -39.44 -2.22
CA ASP A 779 22.98 -39.98 -1.85
C ASP A 779 22.55 -39.33 -0.53
N GLY A 780 21.52 -38.50 -0.59
CA GLY A 780 20.98 -37.78 0.56
C GLY A 780 21.41 -36.33 0.77
N ILE A 781 22.18 -35.70 -0.13
CA ILE A 781 22.72 -34.36 0.14
C ILE A 781 22.32 -33.38 -0.94
N ALA A 782 23.05 -33.34 -2.06
CA ALA A 782 22.81 -32.42 -3.16
C ALA A 782 23.68 -32.78 -4.36
N PHE A 783 23.44 -32.07 -5.47
CA PHE A 783 24.28 -32.11 -6.66
C PHE A 783 25.62 -31.42 -6.38
N PHE A 784 26.74 -32.00 -6.81
CA PHE A 784 28.07 -31.39 -6.67
C PHE A 784 28.15 -30.04 -7.40
N SER A 785 27.34 -29.86 -8.44
CA SER A 785 27.19 -28.58 -9.12
C SER A 785 26.59 -27.46 -8.27
N SER A 786 25.81 -27.80 -7.24
CA SER A 786 25.36 -26.84 -6.23
C SER A 786 26.52 -26.32 -5.37
N TYR A 787 27.66 -27.03 -5.36
CA TYR A 787 28.85 -26.75 -4.54
C TYR A 787 30.07 -26.34 -5.39
N GLY A 788 29.83 -25.71 -6.54
CA GLY A 788 30.86 -25.09 -7.37
C GLY A 788 31.56 -26.02 -8.36
N SER A 789 31.19 -27.30 -8.42
CA SER A 789 31.63 -28.21 -9.49
C SER A 789 30.88 -27.89 -10.80
N LYS A 790 31.53 -28.09 -11.96
CA LYS A 790 30.84 -27.95 -13.26
C LYS A 790 30.31 -29.31 -13.70
N ALA A 791 28.98 -29.43 -13.82
CA ALA A 791 28.38 -30.56 -14.51
C ALA A 791 28.77 -30.53 -15.99
N VAL A 792 28.96 -31.70 -16.60
CA VAL A 792 29.30 -31.80 -18.02
C VAL A 792 28.02 -31.99 -18.82
N GLN A 793 27.85 -31.22 -19.90
CA GLN A 793 26.64 -31.24 -20.74
C GLN A 793 26.96 -31.54 -22.21
N PHE A 794 26.18 -32.42 -22.83
CA PHE A 794 26.25 -32.70 -24.27
C PHE A 794 24.88 -32.58 -24.93
N PRO A 795 24.79 -31.97 -26.13
CA PRO A 795 23.58 -32.04 -26.93
C PRO A 795 23.37 -33.47 -27.42
N THR A 796 22.15 -33.98 -27.26
CA THR A 796 21.78 -35.28 -27.86
C THR A 796 21.30 -35.03 -29.29
N LEU A 797 21.69 -35.90 -30.24
CA LEU A 797 21.21 -35.80 -31.62
C LEU A 797 19.83 -36.47 -31.71
N SER A 798 18.83 -35.74 -32.21
CA SER A 798 17.60 -36.37 -32.68
C SER A 798 17.84 -37.01 -34.04
N SER A 799 17.21 -38.15 -34.29
CA SER A 799 17.35 -38.97 -35.50
C SER A 799 17.14 -38.20 -36.83
N SER A 800 16.50 -37.03 -36.81
CA SER A 800 16.21 -36.20 -37.99
C SER A 800 17.36 -35.34 -38.53
N LEU A 801 18.52 -35.26 -37.85
CA LEU A 801 19.63 -34.35 -38.23
C LEU A 801 20.86 -35.03 -38.86
N MET A 802 20.80 -36.33 -39.17
CA MET A 802 21.93 -37.12 -39.70
C MET A 802 22.40 -36.79 -41.14
N LEU A 803 21.95 -35.72 -41.78
CA LEU A 803 22.29 -35.43 -43.19
C LEU A 803 23.27 -34.26 -43.43
N TYR A 804 23.93 -33.70 -42.40
CA TYR A 804 24.97 -32.68 -42.62
C TYR A 804 26.26 -32.88 -41.81
N PRO A 805 27.14 -33.85 -42.15
CA PRO A 805 28.47 -33.95 -41.53
C PRO A 805 29.60 -33.13 -42.20
N VAL A 806 29.35 -32.28 -43.22
CA VAL A 806 30.45 -31.70 -44.05
C VAL A 806 30.47 -30.16 -44.15
N ILE A 807 29.57 -29.42 -43.50
CA ILE A 807 29.48 -27.95 -43.70
C ILE A 807 29.63 -27.18 -42.38
N ILE A 808 30.79 -27.27 -41.73
CA ILE A 808 31.11 -26.39 -40.58
C ILE A 808 32.42 -25.63 -40.77
N SER A 809 33.37 -26.09 -41.60
CA SER A 809 34.62 -25.34 -41.85
C SER A 809 34.45 -24.13 -42.78
N ASP A 810 33.52 -24.15 -43.73
CA ASP A 810 33.41 -23.09 -44.77
C ASP A 810 32.56 -21.86 -44.37
N ARG A 811 31.86 -21.89 -43.23
CA ARG A 811 30.98 -20.77 -42.84
C ARG A 811 31.72 -19.55 -42.29
N VAL A 812 32.93 -19.70 -41.76
CA VAL A 812 33.71 -18.57 -41.22
C VAL A 812 34.25 -17.68 -42.35
N GLU A 813 34.67 -18.27 -43.46
CA GLU A 813 35.16 -17.57 -44.66
C GLU A 813 34.01 -16.82 -45.38
N TRP A 814 32.84 -17.46 -45.47
CA TRP A 814 31.65 -16.90 -46.13
C TRP A 814 31.08 -15.69 -45.36
N VAL A 815 31.04 -15.76 -44.02
CA VAL A 815 30.60 -14.66 -43.15
C VAL A 815 31.58 -13.47 -43.22
N ARG A 816 32.89 -13.72 -43.30
CA ARG A 816 33.90 -12.66 -43.51
C ARG A 816 33.79 -11.99 -44.88
N ARG A 817 33.50 -12.74 -45.94
CA ARG A 817 33.27 -12.17 -47.29
C ARG A 817 31.97 -11.37 -47.36
N LEU A 818 30.92 -11.82 -46.68
CA LEU A 818 29.64 -11.09 -46.59
C LEU A 818 29.78 -9.75 -45.86
N ASP A 819 30.53 -9.72 -44.75
CA ASP A 819 30.81 -8.50 -43.99
C ASP A 819 31.61 -7.49 -44.83
N LYS A 820 32.55 -7.97 -45.67
CA LYS A 820 33.34 -7.13 -46.58
C LYS A 820 32.51 -6.58 -47.76
N MET A 821 31.59 -7.38 -48.32
CA MET A 821 30.66 -6.94 -49.37
C MET A 821 29.61 -5.95 -48.85
N LEU A 822 29.11 -6.14 -47.62
CA LEU A 822 28.08 -5.29 -47.03
C LEU A 822 28.62 -3.92 -46.61
N ARG A 823 29.86 -3.84 -46.11
CA ARG A 823 30.54 -2.55 -45.84
C ARG A 823 30.76 -1.72 -47.10
N TYR A 824 30.95 -2.35 -48.26
CA TYR A 824 31.16 -1.64 -49.53
C TYR A 824 29.85 -1.14 -50.18
N LYS A 825 28.70 -1.78 -49.92
CA LYS A 825 27.39 -1.40 -50.49
C LYS A 825 26.57 -0.42 -49.64
N VAL A 826 26.73 -0.41 -48.32
CA VAL A 826 25.96 0.50 -47.43
C VAL A 826 26.35 1.97 -47.61
N LEU A 827 27.54 2.27 -48.15
CA LEU A 827 27.98 3.64 -48.45
C LEU A 827 27.36 4.26 -49.72
N ARG A 828 26.50 3.57 -50.48
CA ARG A 828 26.01 4.10 -51.78
C ARG A 828 24.53 4.00 -52.13
N THR A 829 23.63 3.54 -51.26
CA THR A 829 22.19 3.54 -51.58
C THR A 829 21.34 4.06 -50.43
N ARG A 830 20.85 5.30 -50.59
CA ARG A 830 19.74 5.87 -49.81
C ARG A 830 18.43 5.22 -50.26
N SER A 831 17.97 4.21 -49.52
CA SER A 831 16.55 3.82 -49.29
C SER A 831 16.42 2.33 -49.03
N LEU A 832 16.19 1.92 -47.78
CA LEU A 832 15.62 0.60 -47.45
C LEU A 832 14.77 0.71 -46.17
N PRO A 833 13.64 -0.01 -46.05
CA PRO A 833 12.68 0.19 -44.96
C PRO A 833 13.13 -0.43 -43.62
N VAL A 834 12.82 0.28 -42.53
CA VAL A 834 13.27 0.09 -41.13
C VAL A 834 13.09 -1.34 -40.57
N LYS A 835 12.14 -2.13 -41.08
CA LYS A 835 11.90 -3.51 -40.60
C LYS A 835 12.98 -4.51 -41.01
N LEU A 836 13.70 -4.31 -42.13
CA LEU A 836 14.80 -5.21 -42.51
C LEU A 836 16.07 -4.94 -41.71
N THR A 837 16.32 -3.69 -41.30
CA THR A 837 17.49 -3.29 -40.53
C THR A 837 17.52 -3.94 -39.14
N ASN A 838 16.36 -4.04 -38.48
CA ASN A 838 16.28 -4.63 -37.13
C ASN A 838 16.42 -6.16 -37.10
N ARG A 839 15.99 -6.87 -38.15
CA ARG A 839 16.23 -8.32 -38.26
C ARG A 839 17.69 -8.63 -38.65
N PHE A 840 18.29 -7.82 -39.52
CA PHE A 840 19.69 -7.99 -39.91
C PHE A 840 20.67 -7.71 -38.76
N VAL A 841 20.42 -6.69 -37.93
CA VAL A 841 21.24 -6.37 -36.76
C VAL A 841 21.16 -7.47 -35.69
N LYS A 842 20.00 -8.13 -35.51
CA LYS A 842 19.84 -9.27 -34.60
C LYS A 842 20.62 -10.51 -35.08
N VAL A 843 20.62 -10.81 -36.37
CA VAL A 843 21.36 -11.95 -36.93
C VAL A 843 22.88 -11.71 -36.85
N LEU A 844 23.34 -10.47 -37.07
CA LEU A 844 24.76 -10.11 -36.92
C LEU A 844 25.23 -10.15 -35.46
N ARG A 845 24.41 -9.72 -34.49
CA ARG A 845 24.71 -9.89 -33.05
C ARG A 845 24.79 -11.36 -32.67
N TRP A 846 23.83 -12.17 -33.12
CA TRP A 846 23.80 -13.60 -32.81
C TRP A 846 25.00 -14.35 -33.41
N GLY A 847 25.39 -14.03 -34.65
CA GLY A 847 26.60 -14.58 -35.26
C GLY A 847 27.89 -14.16 -34.56
N ARG A 848 27.96 -12.91 -34.07
CA ARG A 848 29.13 -12.38 -33.37
C ARG A 848 29.30 -13.00 -31.98
N ASP A 849 28.20 -13.20 -31.25
CA ASP A 849 28.20 -13.88 -29.94
C ASP A 849 28.51 -15.37 -30.07
N LEU A 850 28.05 -16.02 -31.15
CA LEU A 850 28.36 -17.44 -31.42
C LEU A 850 29.83 -17.64 -31.80
N THR A 851 30.42 -16.68 -32.52
CA THR A 851 31.85 -16.73 -32.86
C THR A 851 32.72 -16.50 -31.61
N TYR A 852 32.34 -15.56 -30.74
CA TYR A 852 33.08 -15.30 -29.49
C TYR A 852 33.07 -16.51 -28.55
N LYS A 853 31.92 -17.21 -28.44
CA LYS A 853 31.76 -18.42 -27.62
C LYS A 853 32.38 -19.70 -28.18
N LEU A 854 32.78 -19.72 -29.45
CA LEU A 854 33.45 -20.86 -30.08
C LEU A 854 34.98 -20.67 -30.18
N THR A 855 35.49 -19.49 -29.81
CA THR A 855 36.93 -19.19 -29.82
C THR A 855 37.53 -19.14 -28.41
N GLU A 856 36.71 -19.01 -27.36
CA GLU A 856 37.04 -19.42 -25.98
C GLU A 856 36.68 -20.89 -25.77
#